data_AF-A0A3B8RZK6-F1
#
_entry.id   AF-A0A3B8RZK6-F1
#
_cell.length_a   1.000
_cell.length_b   1.000
_cell.length_c   1.000
_cell.angle_alpha   90.00
_cell.angle_beta   90.00
_cell.angle_gamma   90.00
#
_symmetry.space_group_name_H-M   'P 1'
#
loop_
_entity.id
_entity.type
_entity.pdbx_description
1 polymer ?
#
loop_
_entity_poly.entity_id
_entity_poly.type
_entity_poly.pdbx_seq_one_letter_code
_entity_poly.pdbx_strand_id
1 'polypeptide(L)'
;MKTSISFSIFIKMMLFCSITMAQNNEFKIGMFGATSCKTHIVNSCDIPFETPLDNGQKTSVLNVLAEDGFNICQTYAPNEWTSENFIKSYLKLSQANGFKVEVGAGHYYKPNVDANGNYLGSGTNVFDNCGNSIGACQTPYSQNYFRAHINNFITNVYKATPYKDIIWGYHVCEEASYYHAYQFSNNCQGNVWMNPSYFKNVEIPTINVSNAISTLKTALEGFNHKMVVMEANHHKNINSNTNDGEGTYNPQSYLYLLNKNDARDVFFEGSYTQFPSSGWLNQVYSNMYNNGYHYLGPIKSIDFAKNYANEVHKVVNIEGTSSSSNYLYHYHSNLSIQNANWLWFQTYTSIIHGVKGIWFWDLNYSWNTGETNNWGNTNLSNRFDRSYFPSNYTNFTANLAKELRYLVNNIIISTDANTVIATKTDGLDPNCIVPAITSSAYQLYTSVPSEKKTENYSLRYTIRSNGTESYMIVTNPLNIPVTVTLNFSNASNQVIQSSTGVNVMFDNNQYSPTSSNYKVNRNSNINLANNTVGNQYYIAYSSNKQLTLSFGPMDVKVLRFISSPPNNNNGWDRAWSNYGSGNIDGHHVNDGDLFYTGDFDGDGSEELLCVGYTANGNSDWITVLKYINNDWEWLWSNYGSSSAGNGIYPYRNSFIAGDFDGDGKDELLGNILNGWTTMFKFNNGNWNWIWSDNGSSSHPIRPYKDKFYAGDFNGDGRDELFGCDLPDGWTTMFRWNGSNFAWYWSDNGSNHSIRPYRSNMIAGDFDGDGKAELLGFSSWATLFHFDNSNWQWGWSTYGTSSFNGWTYPIPSTDRILAGNLDSDLKDELFFLQTHSSAAWATTMDLKNDQSAWNWNWSANPQYSITFIDDWSLASNGGSNTKYYLVRAKTNESKYLLSMRKFCDNYLVNMYKPIGSSNKSTSIGTSENALTTESVTIESINDISVYPNPAQNTLTISMPNALQYRIEIIDLNGKKIKVLNNAEGLVNIDCLDINVGIYLLKVFSSEKIYQKKIVITK
;
A
#
# COMPACT_ATOMS: atom_id res chain seq x y z
N MET A 1 8.95 -11.96 -58.81
CA MET A 1 8.13 -10.76 -59.08
C MET A 1 7.98 -10.03 -57.75
N LYS A 2 8.52 -8.80 -57.64
CA LYS A 2 8.31 -7.77 -56.58
C LYS A 2 8.60 -8.17 -55.11
N THR A 3 9.31 -7.42 -54.27
CA THR A 3 10.15 -6.22 -54.32
C THR A 3 10.82 -6.17 -52.94
N SER A 4 12.12 -5.93 -52.90
CA SER A 4 12.88 -5.62 -51.69
C SER A 4 12.44 -4.26 -51.09
N ILE A 5 11.98 -4.26 -49.83
CA ILE A 5 11.94 -3.06 -48.99
C ILE A 5 12.64 -3.40 -47.67
N SER A 6 13.49 -2.46 -47.26
CA SER A 6 14.62 -2.57 -46.35
C SER A 6 14.30 -2.98 -44.91
N PHE A 7 15.16 -3.86 -44.38
CA PHE A 7 15.38 -4.27 -42.99
C PHE A 7 15.79 -3.11 -42.03
N SER A 8 15.74 -1.85 -42.48
CA SER A 8 16.10 -0.65 -41.72
C SER A 8 14.96 -0.11 -40.84
N ILE A 9 13.74 -0.67 -40.92
CA ILE A 9 12.58 -0.22 -40.14
C ILE A 9 12.45 -1.01 -38.82
N PHE A 10 12.93 -2.26 -38.77
CA PHE A 10 12.85 -3.09 -37.55
C PHE A 10 13.89 -2.71 -36.48
N ILE A 11 15.05 -2.18 -36.87
CA ILE A 11 16.12 -1.79 -35.93
C ILE A 11 15.84 -0.44 -35.21
N LYS A 12 14.87 0.36 -35.68
CA LYS A 12 14.39 1.54 -34.95
C LYS A 12 13.27 1.25 -33.94
N MET A 13 12.65 0.06 -33.98
CA MET A 13 11.60 -0.33 -33.02
C MET A 13 12.12 -1.12 -31.80
N MET A 14 13.34 -1.68 -31.86
CA MET A 14 13.93 -2.49 -30.77
C MET A 14 15.01 -1.78 -29.94
N LEU A 15 15.16 -0.45 -30.09
CA LEU A 15 16.02 0.38 -29.23
C LEU A 15 15.23 1.21 -28.19
N PHE A 16 13.95 0.87 -27.96
CA PHE A 16 13.09 1.51 -26.95
C PHE A 16 12.30 0.49 -26.09
N CYS A 17 12.92 -0.63 -25.72
CA CYS A 17 12.36 -1.51 -24.68
C CYS A 17 13.43 -1.86 -23.64
N SER A 18 13.98 -0.82 -23.03
CA SER A 18 14.61 -0.87 -21.71
C SER A 18 14.13 0.35 -20.93
N ILE A 19 12.81 0.53 -20.91
CA ILE A 19 12.14 1.35 -19.93
C ILE A 19 11.53 0.33 -18.99
N THR A 20 12.10 0.23 -17.78
CA THR A 20 11.40 -0.28 -16.61
C THR A 20 9.94 0.13 -16.73
N MET A 21 8.97 -0.80 -16.74
CA MET A 21 7.58 -0.43 -16.51
C MET A 21 7.49 0.09 -15.08
N ALA A 22 7.90 1.34 -14.88
CA ALA A 22 7.55 2.13 -13.74
C ALA A 22 6.02 2.07 -13.70
N GLN A 23 5.44 1.62 -12.60
CA GLN A 23 4.07 1.97 -12.27
C GLN A 23 3.92 3.47 -12.59
N ASN A 24 3.09 3.81 -13.57
CA ASN A 24 2.91 5.19 -13.99
C ASN A 24 2.28 5.95 -12.81
N ASN A 25 3.10 6.58 -11.97
CA ASN A 25 2.62 7.39 -10.87
C ASN A 25 1.95 8.64 -11.47
N GLU A 26 0.62 8.71 -11.37
CA GLU A 26 -0.15 9.77 -11.99
C GLU A 26 -0.26 11.04 -11.13
N PHE A 27 0.35 11.11 -9.94
CA PHE A 27 0.24 12.28 -9.07
C PHE A 27 0.76 13.55 -9.74
N LYS A 28 -0.04 14.62 -9.69
CA LYS A 28 0.25 15.87 -10.41
C LYS A 28 0.83 16.95 -9.50
N ILE A 29 1.85 17.65 -10.02
CA ILE A 29 2.47 18.82 -9.39
C ILE A 29 2.39 19.94 -10.43
N GLY A 30 1.35 20.74 -10.31
CA GLY A 30 1.00 21.77 -11.29
C GLY A 30 1.30 23.19 -10.84
N MET A 31 1.48 24.10 -11.79
CA MET A 31 1.41 25.54 -11.57
C MET A 31 0.22 26.10 -12.35
N PHE A 32 -0.66 26.81 -11.67
CA PHE A 32 -1.80 27.53 -12.22
C PHE A 32 -1.45 29.02 -12.26
N GLY A 33 -1.73 29.70 -13.38
CA GLY A 33 -1.36 31.10 -13.58
C GLY A 33 0.11 31.37 -13.82
N ALA A 34 0.80 30.42 -14.46
CA ALA A 34 2.19 30.56 -14.86
C ALA A 34 2.35 31.48 -16.09
N THR A 35 1.89 32.73 -16.06
CA THR A 35 2.06 33.67 -17.19
C THR A 35 2.22 35.13 -16.81
N SER A 36 3.24 35.72 -17.41
CA SER A 36 3.26 37.14 -17.78
C SER A 36 3.82 37.29 -19.21
N CYS A 37 3.36 36.43 -20.13
CA CYS A 37 3.55 36.59 -21.58
C CYS A 37 2.81 37.82 -22.16
N LYS A 38 2.31 38.73 -21.32
CA LYS A 38 1.72 40.00 -21.75
C LYS A 38 2.85 40.91 -22.24
N THR A 39 3.11 40.78 -23.54
CA THR A 39 3.81 41.71 -24.46
C THR A 39 5.34 41.67 -24.48
N HIS A 40 5.91 40.71 -25.21
CA HIS A 40 7.00 41.04 -26.14
C HIS A 40 6.40 41.50 -27.47
N ILE A 41 5.84 42.71 -27.49
CA ILE A 41 5.48 43.39 -28.75
C ILE A 41 6.73 44.13 -29.21
N VAL A 42 7.61 43.44 -29.92
CA VAL A 42 8.61 44.14 -30.73
C VAL A 42 7.99 44.33 -32.11
N ASN A 43 7.40 45.50 -32.33
CA ASN A 43 6.95 46.02 -33.62
C ASN A 43 6.18 45.03 -34.53
N SER A 44 4.86 44.95 -34.32
CA SER A 44 3.88 44.30 -35.19
C SER A 44 4.12 42.82 -35.52
N CYS A 45 3.09 42.02 -35.23
CA CYS A 45 2.97 40.56 -35.39
C CYS A 45 3.31 39.76 -34.14
N ASP A 46 2.44 38.79 -33.86
CA ASP A 46 2.71 37.64 -33.01
C ASP A 46 4.06 37.06 -33.41
N ILE A 47 5.10 37.30 -32.62
CA ILE A 47 6.31 36.49 -32.76
C ILE A 47 5.94 35.16 -32.10
N PRO A 48 5.73 34.06 -32.86
CA PRO A 48 5.63 32.74 -32.25
C PRO A 48 6.87 32.55 -31.37
N PHE A 49 6.79 31.87 -30.23
CA PHE A 49 7.93 31.64 -29.35
C PHE A 49 9.14 31.07 -30.14
N GLU A 50 10.01 31.92 -30.68
CA GLU A 50 11.00 31.54 -31.71
C GLU A 50 12.17 30.77 -31.11
N THR A 51 12.32 30.82 -29.79
CA THR A 51 13.33 30.05 -29.06
C THR A 51 12.67 29.17 -27.99
N PRO A 52 12.43 27.87 -28.30
CA PRO A 52 12.06 26.85 -27.31
C PRO A 52 13.11 26.67 -26.21
N LEU A 53 14.32 27.19 -26.42
CA LEU A 53 15.50 27.15 -25.55
C LEU A 53 16.34 28.43 -25.80
N ASP A 54 16.82 29.08 -24.74
CA ASP A 54 17.81 30.17 -24.84
C ASP A 54 19.21 29.54 -24.76
N ASN A 55 20.02 29.63 -25.82
CA ASN A 55 21.34 28.96 -25.93
C ASN A 55 21.35 27.46 -25.57
N GLY A 56 20.25 26.74 -25.86
CA GLY A 56 20.13 25.31 -25.54
C GLY A 56 19.77 25.02 -24.07
N GLN A 57 19.52 26.04 -23.25
CA GLN A 57 19.04 25.91 -21.88
C GLN A 57 17.52 26.14 -21.79
N LYS A 58 16.88 25.47 -20.82
CA LYS A 58 15.44 25.63 -20.53
C LYS A 58 15.16 27.10 -20.17
N THR A 59 14.05 27.60 -20.68
CA THR A 59 13.69 29.01 -20.60
C THR A 59 12.64 29.23 -19.51
N SER A 60 12.76 30.33 -18.80
CA SER A 60 11.79 30.75 -17.78
C SER A 60 10.57 31.50 -18.34
N VAL A 61 10.22 31.37 -19.62
CA VAL A 61 9.01 31.99 -20.21
C VAL A 61 7.73 31.61 -19.47
N LEU A 62 7.69 30.40 -18.89
CA LEU A 62 6.58 29.93 -18.08
C LEU A 62 6.69 30.37 -16.60
N ASN A 63 7.75 31.07 -16.23
CA ASN A 63 8.14 31.42 -14.86
C ASN A 63 8.24 30.21 -13.89
N VAL A 64 8.29 28.99 -14.44
CA VAL A 64 8.43 27.72 -13.70
C VAL A 64 9.32 26.74 -14.47
N LEU A 65 9.97 25.84 -13.76
CA LEU A 65 10.94 24.90 -14.35
C LEU A 65 10.61 23.44 -14.00
N ALA A 66 10.63 22.53 -14.99
CA ALA A 66 10.33 21.12 -14.75
C ALA A 66 11.39 20.43 -13.87
N GLU A 67 12.64 20.92 -13.91
CA GLU A 67 13.71 20.48 -13.01
C GLU A 67 13.47 20.84 -11.53
N ASP A 68 12.54 21.77 -11.24
CA ASP A 68 12.07 22.02 -9.88
C ASP A 68 10.95 21.06 -9.45
N GLY A 69 10.55 20.12 -10.31
CA GLY A 69 9.61 19.05 -9.97
C GLY A 69 8.18 19.25 -10.49
N PHE A 70 7.89 20.36 -11.18
CA PHE A 70 6.60 20.56 -11.85
C PHE A 70 6.45 19.64 -13.08
N ASN A 71 5.24 19.13 -13.33
CA ASN A 71 4.94 18.36 -14.55
C ASN A 71 3.76 18.91 -15.37
N ILE A 72 3.02 19.87 -14.83
CA ILE A 72 1.93 20.52 -15.54
C ILE A 72 1.99 22.03 -15.33
N CYS A 73 1.68 22.78 -16.37
CA CYS A 73 1.44 24.22 -16.28
C CYS A 73 0.10 24.60 -16.92
N GLN A 74 -0.50 25.64 -16.37
CA GLN A 74 -1.72 26.26 -16.84
C GLN A 74 -1.51 27.78 -16.88
N THR A 75 -1.99 28.43 -17.94
CA THR A 75 -2.04 29.90 -18.03
C THR A 75 -3.38 30.36 -17.46
N TYR A 76 -3.38 31.40 -16.61
CA TYR A 76 -4.58 31.79 -15.88
C TYR A 76 -5.71 32.26 -16.80
N ALA A 77 -5.37 32.84 -17.95
CA ALA A 77 -6.31 33.55 -18.81
C ALA A 77 -6.65 32.70 -20.07
N PRO A 78 -7.84 32.06 -20.14
CA PRO A 78 -8.24 31.21 -21.27
C PRO A 78 -8.44 31.98 -22.58
N ASN A 79 -8.63 33.30 -22.48
CA ASN A 79 -8.74 34.25 -23.58
C ASN A 79 -7.40 34.53 -24.30
N GLU A 80 -6.30 33.95 -23.84
CA GLU A 80 -4.97 34.07 -24.46
C GLU A 80 -4.81 33.24 -25.75
N TRP A 81 -5.75 32.35 -26.09
CA TRP A 81 -5.70 31.58 -27.34
C TRP A 81 -6.14 32.41 -28.55
N THR A 82 -5.39 33.47 -28.86
CA THR A 82 -5.68 34.44 -29.92
C THR A 82 -5.62 33.82 -31.33
N SER A 83 -4.88 32.71 -31.50
CA SER A 83 -4.82 31.94 -32.75
C SER A 83 -4.40 30.47 -32.57
N GLU A 84 -4.64 29.66 -33.59
CA GLU A 84 -4.14 28.27 -33.67
C GLU A 84 -2.61 28.22 -33.58
N ASN A 85 -1.91 29.13 -34.24
CA ASN A 85 -0.45 29.21 -34.20
C ASN A 85 0.06 29.50 -32.79
N PHE A 86 -0.64 30.37 -32.06
CA PHE A 86 -0.27 30.71 -30.68
C PHE A 86 -0.34 29.49 -29.76
N ILE A 87 -1.49 28.82 -29.68
CA ILE A 87 -1.67 27.65 -28.81
C ILE A 87 -0.73 26.49 -29.20
N LYS A 88 -0.52 26.25 -30.50
CA LYS A 88 0.45 25.26 -30.98
C LYS A 88 1.87 25.59 -30.53
N SER A 89 2.24 26.87 -30.51
CA SER A 89 3.57 27.30 -30.08
C SER A 89 3.74 27.20 -28.57
N TYR A 90 2.70 27.54 -27.79
CA TYR A 90 2.70 27.35 -26.33
C TYR A 90 2.81 25.87 -25.92
N LEU A 91 2.07 24.99 -26.59
CA LEU A 91 2.16 23.54 -26.34
C LEU A 91 3.56 23.00 -26.67
N LYS A 92 4.15 23.41 -27.80
CA LYS A 92 5.54 23.05 -28.16
C LYS A 92 6.55 23.57 -27.14
N LEU A 93 6.39 24.80 -26.66
CA LEU A 93 7.25 25.37 -25.62
C LEU A 93 7.14 24.57 -24.32
N SER A 94 5.92 24.23 -23.90
CA SER A 94 5.67 23.43 -22.70
C SER A 94 6.31 22.04 -22.83
N GLN A 95 6.14 21.38 -23.97
CA GLN A 95 6.79 20.10 -24.27
C GLN A 95 8.31 20.20 -24.25
N ALA A 96 8.90 21.24 -24.85
CA ALA A 96 10.35 21.47 -24.83
C ALA A 96 10.90 21.66 -23.41
N ASN A 97 10.10 22.20 -22.50
CA ASN A 97 10.44 22.35 -21.09
C ASN A 97 10.09 21.13 -20.23
N GLY A 98 9.43 20.11 -20.78
CA GLY A 98 9.07 18.87 -20.09
C GLY A 98 7.72 18.91 -19.35
N PHE A 99 6.82 19.80 -19.75
CA PHE A 99 5.50 19.96 -19.15
C PHE A 99 4.38 19.37 -20.02
N LYS A 100 3.35 18.85 -19.34
CA LYS A 100 2.01 18.79 -19.91
C LYS A 100 1.28 20.10 -19.66
N VAL A 101 0.16 20.31 -20.36
CA VAL A 101 -0.61 21.54 -20.29
C VAL A 101 -2.07 21.27 -19.94
N GLU A 102 -2.59 22.05 -18.99
CA GLU A 102 -4.04 22.21 -18.84
C GLU A 102 -4.48 23.42 -19.67
N VAL A 103 -5.44 23.21 -20.57
CA VAL A 103 -5.90 24.22 -21.51
C VAL A 103 -7.20 24.84 -21.04
N GLY A 104 -7.35 26.14 -21.22
CA GLY A 104 -8.58 26.80 -20.88
C GLY A 104 -9.73 26.65 -21.86
N ALA A 105 -10.90 26.26 -21.35
CA ALA A 105 -12.10 25.99 -22.14
C ALA A 105 -13.38 26.62 -21.55
N GLY A 106 -13.30 27.58 -20.61
CA GLY A 106 -14.46 28.16 -19.92
C GLY A 106 -15.31 29.16 -20.72
N HIS A 107 -14.78 29.74 -21.81
CA HIS A 107 -15.50 30.77 -22.60
C HIS A 107 -16.42 30.20 -23.69
N TYR A 108 -17.28 29.23 -23.37
CA TYR A 108 -18.33 28.76 -24.30
C TYR A 108 -19.69 29.42 -24.05
N TYR A 109 -19.90 30.12 -22.94
CA TYR A 109 -21.24 30.58 -22.56
C TYR A 109 -21.58 31.95 -23.17
N LYS A 110 -22.81 32.07 -23.69
CA LYS A 110 -23.41 33.33 -24.17
C LYS A 110 -24.69 33.62 -23.38
N PRO A 111 -24.72 34.68 -22.54
CA PRO A 111 -25.92 35.04 -21.82
C PRO A 111 -27.00 35.63 -22.74
N ASN A 112 -28.27 35.30 -22.46
CA ASN A 112 -29.42 35.96 -23.04
C ASN A 112 -29.67 37.27 -22.29
N VAL A 113 -29.87 38.36 -23.03
CA VAL A 113 -30.14 39.68 -22.48
C VAL A 113 -31.37 40.31 -23.12
N ASP A 114 -32.03 41.22 -22.39
CA ASP A 114 -33.10 42.06 -22.94
C ASP A 114 -32.56 43.14 -23.90
N ALA A 115 -33.46 43.96 -24.47
CA ALA A 115 -33.10 45.06 -25.37
C ALA A 115 -32.19 46.13 -24.72
N ASN A 116 -32.13 46.20 -23.39
CA ASN A 116 -31.29 47.11 -22.62
C ASN A 116 -29.98 46.45 -22.16
N GLY A 117 -29.75 45.18 -22.53
CA GLY A 117 -28.59 44.41 -22.13
C GLY A 117 -28.67 43.82 -20.72
N ASN A 118 -29.83 43.73 -20.08
CA ASN A 118 -29.96 43.08 -18.77
C ASN A 118 -30.04 41.56 -18.92
N TYR A 119 -29.34 40.82 -18.06
CA TYR A 119 -29.32 39.37 -18.08
C TYR A 119 -30.69 38.77 -17.73
N LEU A 120 -31.15 37.81 -18.54
CA LEU A 120 -32.47 37.17 -18.42
C LEU A 120 -32.44 35.87 -17.59
N GLY A 121 -31.33 35.54 -16.92
CA GLY A 121 -31.21 34.31 -16.12
C GLY A 121 -31.02 33.03 -16.95
N SER A 122 -30.73 33.15 -18.26
CA SER A 122 -30.50 32.02 -19.16
C SER A 122 -29.49 32.37 -20.25
N GLY A 123 -28.99 31.36 -20.95
CA GLY A 123 -28.05 31.55 -22.06
C GLY A 123 -27.80 30.26 -22.82
N THR A 124 -26.87 30.30 -23.76
CA THR A 124 -26.57 29.19 -24.67
C THR A 124 -25.08 28.90 -24.73
N ASN A 125 -24.72 27.63 -24.96
CA ASN A 125 -23.35 27.25 -25.24
C ASN A 125 -23.04 27.53 -26.71
N VAL A 126 -21.93 28.21 -26.97
CA VAL A 126 -21.44 28.63 -28.27
C VAL A 126 -19.97 28.24 -28.35
N PHE A 127 -19.65 27.28 -29.22
CA PHE A 127 -18.32 26.69 -29.36
C PHE A 127 -17.55 27.20 -30.59
N ASP A 128 -18.16 28.12 -31.33
CA ASP A 128 -17.61 28.83 -32.48
C ASP A 128 -17.52 30.33 -32.20
N ASN A 129 -16.62 31.02 -32.91
CA ASN A 129 -16.52 32.47 -32.86
C ASN A 129 -17.37 33.08 -33.99
N CYS A 130 -17.80 34.34 -33.88
CA CYS A 130 -18.69 35.01 -34.84
C CYS A 130 -18.03 35.31 -36.21
N GLY A 131 -17.76 34.28 -37.01
CA GLY A 131 -17.69 34.34 -38.48
C GLY A 131 -16.43 34.95 -39.11
N ASN A 132 -15.47 35.49 -38.35
CA ASN A 132 -14.20 35.97 -38.93
C ASN A 132 -13.13 34.88 -38.85
N SER A 133 -12.38 34.68 -39.94
CA SER A 133 -11.14 33.90 -39.91
C SER A 133 -10.25 34.45 -38.81
N ILE A 134 -9.67 33.59 -37.98
CA ILE A 134 -8.74 33.93 -36.89
C ILE A 134 -7.68 34.97 -37.32
N GLY A 135 -7.26 34.95 -38.59
CA GLY A 135 -6.30 35.90 -39.17
C GLY A 135 -6.75 37.38 -39.29
N ALA A 136 -8.04 37.70 -39.10
CA ALA A 136 -8.57 39.06 -39.17
C ALA A 136 -8.64 39.77 -37.81
N CYS A 137 -8.41 39.07 -36.70
CA CYS A 137 -8.44 39.61 -35.34
C CYS A 137 -7.05 40.13 -34.92
N GLN A 138 -6.53 41.16 -35.59
CA GLN A 138 -5.14 41.63 -35.42
C GLN A 138 -4.93 42.81 -34.44
N THR A 139 -5.94 43.25 -33.67
CA THR A 139 -5.75 44.37 -32.72
C THR A 139 -5.47 43.87 -31.29
N PRO A 140 -4.26 44.07 -30.72
CA PRO A 140 -3.84 43.48 -29.44
C PRO A 140 -4.45 44.13 -28.19
N TYR A 141 -5.12 45.27 -28.33
CA TYR A 141 -5.47 46.09 -27.17
C TYR A 141 -6.66 45.58 -26.37
N SER A 142 -7.47 44.63 -26.85
CA SER A 142 -8.80 44.32 -26.33
C SER A 142 -8.97 42.94 -25.67
N GLN A 143 -7.88 42.27 -25.33
CA GLN A 143 -7.80 40.79 -25.24
C GLN A 143 -8.51 40.09 -24.08
N ASN A 144 -9.15 40.76 -23.11
CA ASN A 144 -9.54 40.07 -21.87
C ASN A 144 -10.82 39.20 -21.93
N TYR A 145 -11.63 39.25 -22.99
CA TYR A 145 -12.97 38.63 -22.93
C TYR A 145 -13.52 38.10 -24.28
N PHE A 146 -12.65 37.53 -25.12
CA PHE A 146 -13.07 36.91 -26.38
C PHE A 146 -13.52 35.45 -26.19
N ARG A 147 -14.57 35.02 -26.91
CA ARG A 147 -14.96 33.60 -27.01
C ARG A 147 -14.03 32.85 -27.96
N ALA A 148 -13.42 31.77 -27.47
CA ALA A 148 -12.54 30.90 -28.25
C ALA A 148 -13.34 30.06 -29.26
N HIS A 149 -12.76 29.79 -30.44
CA HIS A 149 -13.36 28.91 -31.44
C HIS A 149 -13.07 27.43 -31.11
N ILE A 150 -13.63 26.92 -30.00
CA ILE A 150 -13.36 25.59 -29.41
C ILE A 150 -13.44 24.46 -30.46
N ASN A 151 -14.44 24.45 -31.34
CA ASN A 151 -14.57 23.41 -32.38
C ASN A 151 -13.36 23.36 -33.34
N ASN A 152 -12.77 24.52 -33.64
CA ASN A 152 -11.59 24.61 -34.51
C ASN A 152 -10.34 24.11 -33.77
N PHE A 153 -10.18 24.47 -32.50
CA PHE A 153 -9.09 23.95 -31.68
C PHE A 153 -9.19 22.45 -31.45
N ILE A 154 -10.39 21.89 -31.25
CA ILE A 154 -10.58 20.44 -31.15
C ILE A 154 -10.02 19.74 -32.39
N THR A 155 -10.39 20.25 -33.56
CA THR A 155 -10.02 19.64 -34.86
C THR A 155 -8.54 19.81 -35.17
N ASN A 156 -7.99 21.02 -35.04
CA ASN A 156 -6.67 21.36 -35.56
C ASN A 156 -5.55 21.28 -34.52
N VAL A 157 -5.89 21.23 -33.23
CA VAL A 157 -4.93 21.26 -32.11
C VAL A 157 -5.15 20.08 -31.17
N TYR A 158 -6.31 19.97 -30.52
CA TYR A 158 -6.50 19.05 -29.39
C TYR A 158 -6.45 17.57 -29.80
N LYS A 159 -6.84 17.24 -31.04
CA LYS A 159 -6.69 15.89 -31.62
C LYS A 159 -5.40 15.71 -32.42
N ALA A 160 -4.74 16.80 -32.77
CA ALA A 160 -3.61 16.78 -33.68
C ALA A 160 -2.33 16.31 -32.97
N THR A 161 -1.54 15.47 -33.63
CA THR A 161 -0.22 15.06 -33.14
C THR A 161 0.81 16.16 -33.47
N PRO A 162 1.75 16.50 -32.57
CA PRO A 162 2.02 15.91 -31.24
C PRO A 162 1.20 16.54 -30.09
N TYR A 163 0.39 17.54 -30.38
CA TYR A 163 -0.28 18.39 -29.39
C TYR A 163 -1.18 17.64 -28.41
N LYS A 164 -1.93 16.65 -28.90
CA LYS A 164 -2.80 15.80 -28.07
C LYS A 164 -2.06 15.17 -26.88
N ASP A 165 -0.80 14.75 -27.05
CA ASP A 165 -0.06 14.02 -26.02
C ASP A 165 0.55 14.98 -24.96
N ILE A 166 0.60 16.27 -25.28
CA ILE A 166 1.05 17.36 -24.39
C ILE A 166 -0.11 17.83 -23.50
N ILE A 167 -1.35 17.78 -23.99
CA ILE A 167 -2.52 18.23 -23.24
C ILE A 167 -2.86 17.21 -22.15
N TRP A 168 -2.93 17.68 -20.92
CA TRP A 168 -3.38 16.88 -19.78
C TRP A 168 -4.89 16.94 -19.60
N GLY A 169 -5.50 18.12 -19.77
CA GLY A 169 -6.92 18.32 -19.56
C GLY A 169 -7.39 19.73 -19.89
N TYR A 170 -8.65 20.00 -19.58
CA TYR A 170 -9.34 21.26 -19.87
C TYR A 170 -10.06 21.78 -18.63
N HIS A 171 -9.81 23.02 -18.23
CA HIS A 171 -10.73 23.67 -17.29
C HIS A 171 -11.97 24.14 -18.04
N VAL A 172 -13.11 23.56 -17.66
CA VAL A 172 -14.41 23.82 -18.29
C VAL A 172 -15.17 24.89 -17.50
N CYS A 173 -14.99 24.93 -16.19
CA CYS A 173 -15.52 26.00 -15.35
C CYS A 173 -14.47 26.36 -14.32
N GLU A 174 -14.04 27.62 -14.35
CA GLU A 174 -13.21 28.25 -13.33
C GLU A 174 -14.15 29.03 -12.40
N GLU A 175 -13.87 29.04 -11.09
CA GLU A 175 -14.66 29.79 -10.09
C GLU A 175 -16.18 29.55 -10.25
N ALA A 176 -16.60 28.29 -10.17
CA ALA A 176 -17.88 27.85 -10.72
C ALA A 176 -19.12 28.61 -10.19
N SER A 177 -19.13 29.09 -8.94
CA SER A 177 -20.21 29.93 -8.40
C SER A 177 -19.96 31.46 -8.41
N TYR A 178 -19.06 31.94 -9.26
CA TYR A 178 -18.71 33.37 -9.35
C TYR A 178 -19.22 34.06 -10.63
N TYR A 179 -19.42 35.38 -10.54
CA TYR A 179 -19.86 36.21 -11.66
C TYR A 179 -18.68 36.60 -12.57
N HIS A 180 -18.56 35.96 -13.73
CA HIS A 180 -17.56 36.33 -14.74
C HIS A 180 -18.15 37.16 -15.88
N ALA A 181 -17.33 37.99 -16.51
CA ALA A 181 -17.73 38.79 -17.67
C ALA A 181 -17.88 37.91 -18.93
N TYR A 182 -19.10 37.83 -19.48
CA TYR A 182 -19.39 37.14 -20.73
C TYR A 182 -19.93 38.09 -21.81
N GLN A 183 -19.49 37.87 -23.04
CA GLN A 183 -19.93 38.62 -24.22
C GLN A 183 -21.32 38.14 -24.68
N PHE A 184 -22.34 39.01 -24.62
CA PHE A 184 -23.69 38.70 -25.15
C PHE A 184 -23.89 39.12 -26.61
N SER A 185 -23.10 40.07 -27.11
CA SER A 185 -23.19 40.58 -28.49
C SER A 185 -22.41 39.71 -29.48
N ASN A 186 -22.88 39.62 -30.73
CA ASN A 186 -22.15 38.95 -31.82
C ASN A 186 -21.13 39.88 -32.52
N ASN A 187 -20.95 41.12 -32.06
CA ASN A 187 -20.07 42.09 -32.72
C ASN A 187 -18.63 41.94 -32.18
N CYS A 188 -17.73 41.38 -32.99
CA CYS A 188 -16.31 41.19 -32.65
C CYS A 188 -15.41 42.40 -32.98
N GLN A 189 -15.98 43.54 -33.39
CA GLN A 189 -15.19 44.69 -33.86
C GLN A 189 -15.05 45.78 -32.79
N GLY A 190 -13.81 46.05 -32.37
CA GLY A 190 -13.44 47.28 -31.64
C GLY A 190 -12.57 47.05 -30.40
N ASN A 191 -11.89 48.12 -29.97
CA ASN A 191 -11.07 48.16 -28.76
C ASN A 191 -11.95 47.99 -27.50
N VAL A 192 -12.05 46.75 -27.01
CA VAL A 192 -12.95 46.27 -25.94
C VAL A 192 -12.84 47.03 -24.62
N TRP A 193 -11.71 47.66 -24.29
CA TRP A 193 -11.59 48.47 -23.06
C TRP A 193 -12.46 49.72 -23.06
N MET A 194 -12.92 50.18 -24.23
CA MET A 194 -13.73 51.40 -24.35
C MET A 194 -15.23 51.13 -24.49
N ASN A 195 -15.69 49.87 -24.48
CA ASN A 195 -17.12 49.58 -24.58
C ASN A 195 -17.60 48.42 -23.69
N PRO A 196 -17.65 48.63 -22.34
CA PRO A 196 -18.19 47.67 -21.36
C PRO A 196 -19.63 47.22 -21.66
N SER A 197 -20.34 47.97 -22.51
CA SER A 197 -21.73 47.78 -22.90
C SER A 197 -22.05 46.43 -23.56
N TYR A 198 -21.05 45.67 -24.03
CA TYR A 198 -21.23 44.35 -24.67
C TYR A 198 -20.99 43.13 -23.76
N PHE A 199 -20.66 43.39 -22.50
CA PHE A 199 -20.37 42.36 -21.49
C PHE A 199 -21.39 42.38 -20.37
N LYS A 200 -21.64 41.21 -19.80
CA LYS A 200 -22.40 41.06 -18.56
C LYS A 200 -21.68 40.11 -17.63
N ASN A 201 -21.54 40.52 -16.37
CA ASN A 201 -21.06 39.65 -15.31
C ASN A 201 -22.22 38.71 -14.94
N VAL A 202 -22.07 37.44 -15.27
CA VAL A 202 -23.09 36.40 -15.05
C VAL A 202 -22.40 35.14 -14.56
N GLU A 203 -23.11 34.40 -13.72
CA GLU A 203 -22.74 33.03 -13.37
C GLU A 203 -23.28 32.09 -14.46
N ILE A 204 -22.52 31.05 -14.82
CA ILE A 204 -22.94 30.09 -15.84
C ILE A 204 -23.87 29.06 -15.21
N PRO A 205 -25.09 28.84 -15.72
CA PRO A 205 -25.94 27.75 -15.24
C PRO A 205 -25.26 26.38 -15.27
N THR A 206 -25.42 25.60 -14.21
CA THR A 206 -24.81 24.24 -14.07
C THR A 206 -25.17 23.32 -15.24
N ILE A 207 -26.37 23.46 -15.81
CA ILE A 207 -26.79 22.73 -17.02
C ILE A 207 -25.95 23.10 -18.26
N ASN A 208 -25.56 24.36 -18.40
CA ASN A 208 -24.68 24.81 -19.48
C ASN A 208 -23.25 24.27 -19.29
N VAL A 209 -22.75 24.25 -18.06
CA VAL A 209 -21.46 23.60 -17.75
C VAL A 209 -21.49 22.11 -18.07
N SER A 210 -22.54 21.40 -17.63
CA SER A 210 -22.75 19.98 -17.93
C SER A 210 -22.75 19.70 -19.43
N ASN A 211 -23.46 20.52 -20.20
CA ASN A 211 -23.51 20.41 -21.66
C ASN A 211 -22.14 20.66 -22.31
N ALA A 212 -21.33 21.57 -21.77
CA ALA A 212 -19.98 21.83 -22.26
C ALA A 212 -19.02 20.67 -21.98
N ILE A 213 -19.05 20.13 -20.75
CA ILE A 213 -18.30 18.92 -20.38
C ILE A 213 -18.69 17.76 -21.31
N SER A 214 -19.99 17.52 -21.50
CA SER A 214 -20.49 16.46 -22.38
C SER A 214 -20.03 16.64 -23.83
N THR A 215 -20.07 17.88 -24.34
CA THR A 215 -19.62 18.19 -25.70
C THR A 215 -18.12 17.91 -25.86
N LEU A 216 -17.28 18.38 -24.93
CA LEU A 216 -15.84 18.13 -24.97
C LEU A 216 -15.50 16.64 -24.83
N LYS A 217 -16.13 15.93 -23.89
CA LYS A 217 -15.95 14.49 -23.70
C LYS A 217 -16.31 13.68 -24.94
N THR A 218 -17.41 14.04 -25.60
CA THR A 218 -17.86 13.38 -26.84
C THR A 218 -16.90 13.71 -27.98
N ALA A 219 -16.55 14.99 -28.13
CA ALA A 219 -15.65 15.41 -29.19
C ALA A 219 -14.25 14.81 -29.03
N LEU A 220 -13.80 14.52 -27.80
CA LEU A 220 -12.49 13.96 -27.47
C LEU A 220 -12.58 12.50 -27.02
N GLU A 221 -13.58 11.76 -27.51
CA GLU A 221 -13.67 10.32 -27.28
C GLU A 221 -12.41 9.59 -27.78
N GLY A 222 -11.93 8.62 -27.00
CA GLY A 222 -10.68 7.90 -27.25
C GLY A 222 -9.42 8.60 -26.70
N PHE A 223 -9.53 9.79 -26.11
CA PHE A 223 -8.42 10.48 -25.44
C PHE A 223 -8.65 10.55 -23.92
N ASN A 224 -7.60 10.33 -23.13
CA ASN A 224 -7.67 10.37 -21.65
C ASN A 224 -7.41 11.77 -21.09
N HIS A 225 -7.95 12.81 -21.74
CA HIS A 225 -7.80 14.20 -21.29
C HIS A 225 -8.79 14.50 -20.17
N LYS A 226 -8.33 15.18 -19.11
CA LYS A 226 -9.15 15.48 -17.94
C LYS A 226 -10.15 16.60 -18.22
N MET A 227 -11.32 16.54 -17.58
CA MET A 227 -12.34 17.58 -17.52
C MET A 227 -12.29 18.17 -16.12
N VAL A 228 -11.78 19.39 -16.02
CA VAL A 228 -11.53 20.07 -14.75
C VAL A 228 -12.68 21.03 -14.49
N VAL A 229 -13.32 20.85 -13.33
CA VAL A 229 -14.21 21.85 -12.72
C VAL A 229 -13.49 22.36 -11.49
N MET A 230 -13.32 23.67 -11.40
CA MET A 230 -12.64 24.32 -10.30
C MET A 230 -13.62 25.19 -9.53
N GLU A 231 -13.55 25.08 -8.21
CA GLU A 231 -14.23 26.01 -7.31
C GLU A 231 -13.18 26.78 -6.52
N ALA A 232 -13.19 28.10 -6.64
CA ALA A 232 -12.23 28.99 -5.99
C ALA A 232 -12.96 29.76 -4.90
N ASN A 233 -13.05 29.15 -3.73
CA ASN A 233 -13.82 29.68 -2.62
C ASN A 233 -13.17 30.96 -2.05
N HIS A 234 -13.75 32.12 -2.37
CA HIS A 234 -13.40 33.42 -1.76
C HIS A 234 -13.92 33.53 -0.31
N HIS A 235 -13.41 32.69 0.59
CA HIS A 235 -13.76 32.65 2.04
C HIS A 235 -15.07 31.94 2.39
N LYS A 236 -15.48 30.94 1.59
CA LYS A 236 -16.81 30.31 1.69
C LYS A 236 -16.78 28.78 1.74
N ASN A 237 -17.88 28.21 2.21
CA ASN A 237 -17.99 26.81 2.63
C ASN A 237 -18.62 25.92 1.55
N ILE A 238 -18.07 24.72 1.30
CA ILE A 238 -18.72 23.65 0.52
C ILE A 238 -19.09 22.45 1.42
N ASN A 239 -20.38 22.15 1.53
CA ASN A 239 -21.01 21.01 2.22
C ASN A 239 -22.37 20.71 1.56
N SER A 240 -23.21 19.86 2.17
CA SER A 240 -24.52 19.46 1.63
C SER A 240 -25.59 20.56 1.60
N ASN A 241 -25.42 21.62 2.39
CA ASN A 241 -26.34 22.74 2.55
C ASN A 241 -25.72 24.06 2.11
N THR A 242 -24.67 24.01 1.28
CA THR A 242 -23.91 25.21 0.91
C THR A 242 -24.78 26.19 0.13
N ASN A 243 -24.79 27.42 0.62
CA ASN A 243 -25.17 28.63 -0.10
C ASN A 243 -24.07 29.65 0.20
N ASP A 244 -23.32 30.03 -0.82
CA ASP A 244 -22.19 30.93 -0.71
C ASP A 244 -22.62 32.42 -0.81
N GLY A 245 -23.90 32.70 -1.08
CA GLY A 245 -24.45 34.05 -1.17
C GLY A 245 -23.88 34.87 -2.34
N GLU A 246 -23.11 34.24 -3.22
CA GLU A 246 -22.67 34.77 -4.51
C GLU A 246 -23.37 33.96 -5.61
N GLY A 247 -23.75 34.61 -6.69
CA GLY A 247 -24.44 33.90 -7.77
C GLY A 247 -25.89 33.51 -7.47
N THR A 248 -26.43 32.74 -8.41
CA THR A 248 -27.75 32.11 -8.41
C THR A 248 -27.66 30.59 -8.13
N TYR A 249 -26.51 29.95 -8.36
CA TYR A 249 -26.32 28.52 -8.14
C TYR A 249 -25.29 28.24 -7.04
N ASN A 250 -25.52 27.17 -6.29
CA ASN A 250 -24.62 26.80 -5.19
C ASN A 250 -23.38 26.06 -5.72
N PRO A 251 -22.17 26.26 -5.14
CA PRO A 251 -20.94 25.54 -5.52
C PRO A 251 -21.09 24.01 -5.59
N GLN A 252 -21.87 23.42 -4.66
CA GLN A 252 -22.14 21.98 -4.63
C GLN A 252 -22.83 21.45 -5.90
N SER A 253 -23.59 22.29 -6.59
CA SER A 253 -24.29 21.90 -7.82
C SER A 253 -23.33 21.62 -8.97
N TYR A 254 -22.13 22.24 -8.99
CA TYR A 254 -21.09 21.96 -9.97
C TYR A 254 -20.34 20.66 -9.67
N LEU A 255 -20.19 20.29 -8.40
CA LEU A 255 -19.64 18.99 -7.99
C LEU A 255 -20.51 17.83 -8.48
N TYR A 256 -21.84 18.00 -8.47
CA TYR A 256 -22.79 16.98 -8.94
C TYR A 256 -22.74 16.75 -10.46
N LEU A 257 -22.02 17.60 -11.20
CA LEU A 257 -21.79 17.39 -12.64
C LEU A 257 -20.72 16.33 -12.91
N LEU A 258 -19.86 16.06 -11.92
CA LEU A 258 -18.76 15.12 -12.03
C LEU A 258 -19.22 13.70 -11.71
N ASN A 259 -18.63 12.72 -12.38
CA ASN A 259 -18.86 11.31 -12.13
C ASN A 259 -17.61 10.68 -11.50
N LYS A 260 -17.73 10.22 -10.25
CA LYS A 260 -16.62 9.57 -9.52
C LYS A 260 -16.05 8.33 -10.21
N ASN A 261 -16.79 7.73 -11.14
CA ASN A 261 -16.38 6.56 -11.90
C ASN A 261 -15.84 6.91 -13.30
N ASP A 262 -15.91 8.17 -13.74
CA ASP A 262 -15.28 8.60 -15.01
C ASP A 262 -13.87 9.10 -14.71
N ALA A 263 -12.86 8.38 -15.21
CA ALA A 263 -11.46 8.68 -14.98
C ALA A 263 -11.02 10.07 -15.49
N ARG A 264 -11.84 10.72 -16.34
CA ARG A 264 -11.56 12.06 -16.86
C ARG A 264 -12.01 13.17 -15.92
N ASP A 265 -12.92 12.93 -14.97
CA ASP A 265 -13.50 13.99 -14.15
C ASP A 265 -12.61 14.36 -12.97
N VAL A 266 -12.22 15.63 -12.90
CA VAL A 266 -11.32 16.16 -11.88
C VAL A 266 -11.92 17.43 -11.26
N PHE A 267 -11.92 17.48 -9.94
CA PHE A 267 -12.30 18.67 -9.20
C PHE A 267 -11.06 19.37 -8.62
N PHE A 268 -10.94 20.67 -8.87
CA PHE A 268 -9.93 21.51 -8.22
C PHE A 268 -10.57 22.23 -7.05
N GLU A 269 -10.03 21.94 -5.87
CA GLU A 269 -10.42 22.59 -4.63
C GLU A 269 -9.53 23.83 -4.43
N GLY A 270 -10.09 25.01 -4.70
CA GLY A 270 -9.40 26.29 -4.73
C GLY A 270 -9.70 27.18 -3.54
N SER A 271 -9.90 26.67 -2.32
CA SER A 271 -10.02 27.55 -1.15
C SER A 271 -8.67 28.24 -0.85
N TYR A 272 -8.52 29.49 -1.29
CA TYR A 272 -7.32 30.32 -1.10
C TYR A 272 -7.30 31.10 0.22
N THR A 273 -8.07 30.61 1.17
CA THR A 273 -8.55 31.40 2.28
C THR A 273 -7.52 31.44 3.39
N GLN A 274 -7.31 32.65 3.91
CA GLN A 274 -6.44 32.88 5.05
C GLN A 274 -6.93 32.07 6.25
N PHE A 275 -6.00 31.37 6.89
CA PHE A 275 -6.19 30.93 8.26
C PHE A 275 -6.35 32.18 9.14
N PRO A 276 -7.51 32.39 9.80
CA PRO A 276 -7.89 33.70 10.32
C PRO A 276 -6.86 34.29 11.27
N SER A 277 -6.50 35.55 11.00
CA SER A 277 -5.37 36.27 11.57
C SER A 277 -5.55 36.78 13.00
N SER A 278 -6.79 36.89 13.48
CA SER A 278 -7.10 37.28 14.85
C SER A 278 -7.90 36.18 15.54
N GLY A 279 -7.38 35.68 16.67
CA GLY A 279 -8.12 34.76 17.53
C GLY A 279 -8.23 33.33 17.00
N TRP A 280 -7.17 32.70 16.50
CA TRP A 280 -7.18 31.24 16.26
C TRP A 280 -7.57 30.45 17.54
N LEU A 281 -7.21 30.98 18.72
CA LEU A 281 -7.68 30.51 20.03
C LEU A 281 -9.20 30.68 20.22
N ASN A 282 -9.80 31.73 19.64
CA ASN A 282 -11.24 32.04 19.74
C ASN A 282 -12.09 31.34 18.67
N GLN A 283 -11.48 30.60 17.75
CA GLN A 283 -12.18 29.87 16.69
C GLN A 283 -12.71 28.52 17.20
N VAL A 284 -13.77 27.96 16.62
CA VAL A 284 -14.27 26.64 17.04
C VAL A 284 -14.23 25.70 15.83
N TYR A 285 -13.17 24.90 15.74
CA TYR A 285 -13.04 23.90 14.66
C TYR A 285 -14.07 22.79 14.81
N SER A 286 -14.59 22.52 16.01
CA SER A 286 -15.59 21.45 16.21
C SER A 286 -16.93 21.69 15.48
N ASN A 287 -17.17 22.89 14.93
CA ASN A 287 -18.34 23.19 14.08
C ASN A 287 -18.04 23.09 12.57
N MET A 288 -17.11 22.21 12.15
CA MET A 288 -16.67 22.04 10.74
C MET A 288 -17.80 21.82 9.72
N TYR A 289 -18.98 21.37 10.15
CA TYR A 289 -20.06 21.00 9.23
C TYR A 289 -21.08 22.11 8.99
N ASN A 290 -21.08 23.16 9.81
CA ASN A 290 -22.13 24.18 9.78
C ASN A 290 -21.59 25.58 9.44
N ASN A 291 -20.60 26.10 10.19
CA ASN A 291 -20.07 27.48 10.03
C ASN A 291 -18.60 27.63 10.50
N GLY A 292 -17.85 26.53 10.65
CA GLY A 292 -16.49 26.53 11.21
C GLY A 292 -15.37 26.64 10.17
N TYR A 293 -14.22 27.18 10.58
CA TYR A 293 -13.00 27.15 9.78
C TYR A 293 -12.28 25.81 9.94
N HIS A 294 -11.76 25.30 8.83
CA HIS A 294 -10.83 24.18 8.82
C HIS A 294 -9.47 24.69 8.32
N TYR A 295 -8.39 24.03 8.72
CA TYR A 295 -7.03 24.42 8.31
C TYR A 295 -6.75 24.17 6.82
N LEU A 296 -7.67 23.52 6.09
CA LEU A 296 -7.62 23.41 4.62
C LEU A 296 -8.48 24.47 3.91
N GLY A 297 -9.32 25.21 4.64
CA GLY A 297 -10.28 26.20 4.13
C GLY A 297 -11.56 26.30 4.98
N PRO A 298 -12.46 27.27 4.73
CA PRO A 298 -13.79 27.34 5.30
C PRO A 298 -14.58 26.06 4.98
N ILE A 299 -14.80 25.23 6.00
CA ILE A 299 -15.32 23.86 5.88
C ILE A 299 -14.44 22.96 4.98
N LYS A 300 -14.34 21.67 5.32
CA LYS A 300 -13.44 20.73 4.64
C LYS A 300 -14.05 20.20 3.32
N SER A 301 -13.90 20.97 2.24
CA SER A 301 -14.43 20.71 0.90
C SER A 301 -13.84 19.46 0.20
N ILE A 302 -12.55 19.17 0.40
CA ILE A 302 -11.87 18.01 -0.22
C ILE A 302 -12.58 16.69 0.11
N ASP A 303 -12.93 16.50 1.38
CA ASP A 303 -13.58 15.28 1.86
C ASP A 303 -15.01 15.14 1.28
N PHE A 304 -15.70 16.26 1.06
CA PHE A 304 -17.01 16.26 0.44
C PHE A 304 -16.92 15.96 -1.07
N ALA A 305 -16.01 16.63 -1.78
CA ALA A 305 -15.84 16.52 -3.23
C ALA A 305 -15.49 15.10 -3.71
N LYS A 306 -14.77 14.33 -2.88
CA LYS A 306 -14.39 12.94 -3.16
C LYS A 306 -15.56 11.98 -3.36
N ASN A 307 -16.76 12.34 -2.90
CA ASN A 307 -17.95 11.53 -3.13
C ASN A 307 -18.49 11.68 -4.56
N TYR A 308 -18.04 12.68 -5.31
CA TYR A 308 -18.60 13.07 -6.61
C TYR A 308 -17.55 13.10 -7.73
N ALA A 309 -16.29 13.44 -7.44
CA ALA A 309 -15.21 13.48 -8.43
C ALA A 309 -14.29 12.25 -8.35
N ASN A 310 -13.78 11.78 -9.49
CA ASN A 310 -12.80 10.69 -9.53
C ASN A 310 -11.43 11.11 -8.96
N GLU A 311 -11.06 12.37 -9.22
CA GLU A 311 -9.87 13.00 -8.65
C GLU A 311 -10.22 14.34 -8.02
N VAL A 312 -9.70 14.58 -6.83
CA VAL A 312 -9.73 15.89 -6.18
C VAL A 312 -8.29 16.37 -6.06
N HIS A 313 -8.01 17.55 -6.58
CA HIS A 313 -6.73 18.22 -6.50
C HIS A 313 -6.84 19.44 -5.59
N LYS A 314 -5.79 19.75 -4.84
CA LYS A 314 -5.73 20.98 -4.02
C LYS A 314 -4.98 22.06 -4.78
N VAL A 315 -5.57 23.25 -4.83
CA VAL A 315 -4.87 24.46 -5.25
C VAL A 315 -4.40 25.24 -4.01
N VAL A 316 -3.12 25.58 -3.97
CA VAL A 316 -2.39 26.21 -2.86
C VAL A 316 -1.98 27.61 -3.29
N ASN A 317 -2.48 28.65 -2.61
CA ASN A 317 -2.10 30.03 -2.89
C ASN A 317 -0.71 30.33 -2.30
N ILE A 318 0.25 30.73 -3.16
CA ILE A 318 1.63 31.03 -2.76
C ILE A 318 1.87 32.51 -2.43
N GLU A 319 0.94 33.42 -2.76
CA GLU A 319 1.00 34.84 -2.41
C GLU A 319 1.19 35.04 -0.90
N GLY A 320 0.66 34.12 -0.09
CA GLY A 320 0.72 34.19 1.36
C GLY A 320 2.11 34.18 1.99
N THR A 321 3.16 34.04 1.17
CA THR A 321 4.57 34.14 1.61
C THR A 321 5.26 35.45 1.20
N SER A 322 4.60 36.33 0.43
CA SER A 322 5.17 37.61 -0.05
C SER A 322 5.14 38.69 1.04
N SER A 323 6.16 39.55 1.13
CA SER A 323 6.30 40.58 2.19
C SER A 323 5.15 41.59 2.27
N SER A 324 4.38 41.75 1.19
CA SER A 324 3.21 42.62 1.11
C SER A 324 1.89 41.89 1.38
N SER A 325 1.92 40.57 1.60
CA SER A 325 0.71 39.77 1.79
C SER A 325 0.15 39.94 3.20
N ASN A 326 -1.18 39.88 3.31
CA ASN A 326 -1.87 39.87 4.61
C ASN A 326 -1.71 38.53 5.38
N TYR A 327 -0.98 37.56 4.82
CA TYR A 327 -0.88 36.19 5.33
C TYR A 327 0.36 35.94 6.20
N LEU A 328 1.39 36.79 6.15
CA LEU A 328 2.71 36.54 6.77
C LEU A 328 2.71 36.26 8.27
N TYR A 329 1.82 36.92 9.01
CA TYR A 329 2.00 37.13 10.45
C TYR A 329 1.59 35.94 11.33
N HIS A 330 1.23 34.77 10.78
CA HIS A 330 0.53 33.74 11.57
C HIS A 330 1.30 32.45 11.78
N TYR A 331 2.41 32.21 11.09
CA TYR A 331 2.93 30.84 10.96
C TYR A 331 4.27 30.60 11.67
N HIS A 332 4.78 31.58 12.40
CA HIS A 332 6.04 31.49 13.14
C HIS A 332 5.87 31.99 14.58
N SER A 333 6.67 31.47 15.51
CA SER A 333 6.78 32.01 16.88
C SER A 333 7.26 33.47 16.92
N ASN A 334 7.72 34.01 15.79
CA ASN A 334 8.21 35.36 15.60
C ASN A 334 7.55 35.93 14.33
N LEU A 335 6.60 36.85 14.52
CA LEU A 335 5.76 37.39 13.46
C LEU A 335 6.53 38.30 12.48
N SER A 336 7.80 38.62 12.77
CA SER A 336 8.67 39.42 11.89
C SER A 336 9.37 38.60 10.82
N ILE A 337 9.18 37.27 10.79
CA ILE A 337 9.90 36.36 9.90
C ILE A 337 8.91 35.66 8.97
N GLN A 338 9.19 35.72 7.67
CA GLN A 338 8.49 34.93 6.66
C GLN A 338 8.75 33.45 6.89
N ASN A 339 7.72 32.73 7.34
CA ASN A 339 7.76 31.28 7.48
C ASN A 339 6.82 30.64 6.46
N ALA A 340 7.35 29.74 5.63
CA ALA A 340 6.60 29.02 4.62
C ALA A 340 5.95 27.72 5.13
N ASN A 341 6.01 27.43 6.43
CA ASN A 341 5.38 26.26 7.04
C ASN A 341 3.93 26.06 6.58
N TRP A 342 3.17 27.14 6.42
CA TRP A 342 1.80 27.07 5.88
C TRP A 342 1.70 26.36 4.52
N LEU A 343 2.60 26.64 3.57
CA LEU A 343 2.59 26.01 2.26
C LEU A 343 2.82 24.50 2.36
N TRP A 344 3.81 24.08 3.15
CA TRP A 344 4.10 22.67 3.41
C TRP A 344 2.91 22.02 4.12
N PHE A 345 2.40 22.63 5.17
CA PHE A 345 1.30 22.12 5.94
C PHE A 345 0.03 21.94 5.11
N GLN A 346 -0.39 22.96 4.36
CA GLN A 346 -1.58 22.88 3.52
C GLN A 346 -1.41 21.77 2.47
N THR A 347 -0.24 21.71 1.82
CA THR A 347 0.09 20.71 0.81
C THR A 347 0.06 19.27 1.35
N TYR A 348 0.88 19.00 2.38
CA TYR A 348 1.01 17.65 2.93
C TYR A 348 -0.25 17.22 3.68
N THR A 349 -0.98 18.16 4.29
CA THR A 349 -2.26 17.82 4.92
C THR A 349 -3.33 17.51 3.87
N SER A 350 -3.38 18.22 2.73
CA SER A 350 -4.23 17.79 1.62
C SER A 350 -3.87 16.39 1.09
N ILE A 351 -2.58 16.02 1.06
CA ILE A 351 -2.13 14.67 0.70
C ILE A 351 -2.59 13.63 1.74
N ILE A 352 -2.56 13.95 3.03
CA ILE A 352 -3.13 13.08 4.09
C ILE A 352 -4.63 12.90 3.89
N HIS A 353 -5.33 13.95 3.48
CA HIS A 353 -6.73 13.89 3.07
C HIS A 353 -6.94 13.25 1.69
N GLY A 354 -5.89 12.73 1.06
CA GLY A 354 -5.91 11.88 -0.13
C GLY A 354 -6.23 12.60 -1.44
N VAL A 355 -5.80 13.86 -1.61
CA VAL A 355 -5.80 14.49 -2.94
C VAL A 355 -4.87 13.75 -3.89
N LYS A 356 -5.15 13.82 -5.20
CA LYS A 356 -4.37 13.16 -6.27
C LYS A 356 -3.44 14.12 -7.03
N GLY A 357 -3.44 15.40 -6.65
CA GLY A 357 -2.55 16.40 -7.21
C GLY A 357 -2.52 17.68 -6.37
N ILE A 358 -1.40 18.40 -6.48
CA ILE A 358 -1.16 19.69 -5.85
C ILE A 358 -0.85 20.71 -6.94
N TRP A 359 -1.53 21.84 -6.86
CA TRP A 359 -1.42 22.94 -7.81
C TRP A 359 -1.05 24.20 -7.04
N PHE A 360 -0.04 24.91 -7.51
CA PHE A 360 0.35 26.19 -6.93
C PHE A 360 -0.30 27.32 -7.71
N TRP A 361 -0.88 28.27 -7.00
CA TRP A 361 -1.60 29.41 -7.58
C TRP A 361 -0.92 30.71 -7.17
N ASP A 362 -1.03 31.70 -8.05
CA ASP A 362 -0.71 33.10 -7.80
C ASP A 362 0.78 33.46 -7.74
N LEU A 363 1.53 32.97 -8.73
CA LEU A 363 2.91 33.37 -8.91
C LEU A 363 3.04 34.86 -9.31
N ASN A 364 2.05 35.40 -10.02
CA ASN A 364 2.07 36.78 -10.54
C ASN A 364 1.91 37.83 -9.44
N TYR A 365 1.05 37.63 -8.42
CA TYR A 365 0.95 38.58 -7.31
C TYR A 365 2.04 38.33 -6.23
N SER A 366 2.87 37.29 -6.39
CA SER A 366 4.00 36.99 -5.49
C SER A 366 5.29 37.80 -5.77
N TRP A 367 5.28 38.68 -6.76
CA TRP A 367 6.42 39.56 -7.10
C TRP A 367 6.37 40.88 -6.31
N ASN A 368 7.50 41.60 -6.23
CA ASN A 368 7.51 42.90 -5.57
C ASN A 368 6.71 43.95 -6.37
N THR A 369 6.17 44.93 -5.66
CA THR A 369 5.40 46.05 -6.22
C THR A 369 6.23 46.78 -7.30
N GLY A 370 5.78 46.73 -8.55
CA GLY A 370 6.44 47.36 -9.70
C GLY A 370 7.22 46.42 -10.63
N GLU A 371 7.45 45.17 -10.23
CA GLU A 371 8.14 44.17 -11.08
C GLU A 371 7.20 43.48 -12.08
N THR A 372 5.91 43.34 -11.74
CA THR A 372 4.92 42.55 -12.50
C THR A 372 4.46 43.16 -13.82
N ASN A 373 4.47 44.49 -13.92
CA ASN A 373 3.78 45.23 -14.99
C ASN A 373 4.72 45.98 -15.95
N ASN A 374 6.04 45.83 -15.82
CA ASN A 374 7.00 46.66 -16.57
C ASN A 374 7.66 45.93 -17.76
N TRP A 375 6.88 45.13 -18.50
CA TRP A 375 7.31 44.33 -19.66
C TRP A 375 7.78 45.14 -20.86
N GLY A 376 7.36 46.41 -20.97
CA GLY A 376 7.82 47.34 -21.99
C GLY A 376 9.18 47.98 -21.70
N ASN A 377 9.80 47.68 -20.55
CA ASN A 377 11.07 48.27 -20.17
C ASN A 377 12.24 47.43 -20.70
N THR A 378 12.82 47.86 -21.83
CA THR A 378 14.00 47.24 -22.46
C THR A 378 15.27 47.28 -21.61
N ASN A 379 15.25 47.97 -20.46
CA ASN A 379 16.36 48.02 -19.50
C ASN A 379 16.24 46.97 -18.39
N LEU A 380 15.14 46.22 -18.32
CA LEU A 380 15.06 45.07 -17.42
C LEU A 380 15.87 43.92 -18.00
N SER A 381 16.83 43.45 -17.22
CA SER A 381 17.68 42.33 -17.54
C SER A 381 16.89 41.04 -17.80
N ASN A 382 17.48 40.18 -18.63
CA ASN A 382 16.85 39.05 -19.28
C ASN A 382 16.02 38.16 -18.33
N ARG A 383 14.69 38.25 -18.41
CA ARG A 383 13.75 37.43 -17.62
C ARG A 383 13.74 35.94 -18.01
N PHE A 384 14.58 35.50 -18.96
CA PHE A 384 14.93 34.09 -19.26
C PHE A 384 15.83 33.44 -18.18
N ASP A 385 16.39 34.23 -17.24
CA ASP A 385 17.24 33.74 -16.15
C ASP A 385 16.46 33.56 -14.82
N ARG A 386 16.65 32.39 -14.19
CA ARG A 386 16.12 32.02 -12.87
C ARG A 386 16.45 33.04 -11.78
N SER A 387 17.55 33.78 -11.89
CA SER A 387 17.93 34.83 -10.93
C SER A 387 16.89 35.95 -10.79
N TYR A 388 15.98 36.08 -11.77
CA TYR A 388 14.90 37.06 -11.76
C TYR A 388 13.57 36.50 -11.26
N PHE A 389 13.49 35.26 -10.79
CA PHE A 389 12.24 34.72 -10.23
C PHE A 389 11.90 35.34 -8.86
N PRO A 390 10.61 35.40 -8.49
CA PRO A 390 10.21 35.98 -7.21
C PRO A 390 10.77 35.11 -6.07
N SER A 391 11.16 35.77 -4.98
CA SER A 391 11.77 35.09 -3.83
C SER A 391 10.90 33.96 -3.27
N ASN A 392 9.57 34.10 -3.35
CA ASN A 392 8.64 33.06 -2.93
C ASN A 392 8.82 31.77 -3.75
N TYR A 393 9.03 31.89 -5.05
CA TYR A 393 9.29 30.74 -5.91
C TYR A 393 10.63 30.10 -5.57
N THR A 394 11.71 30.89 -5.54
CA THR A 394 13.07 30.37 -5.38
C THR A 394 13.32 29.79 -3.99
N ASN A 395 12.74 30.40 -2.95
CA ASN A 395 13.00 30.01 -1.56
C ASN A 395 12.02 28.96 -1.05
N PHE A 396 10.80 28.91 -1.59
CA PHE A 396 9.72 28.06 -1.04
C PHE A 396 9.11 27.14 -2.09
N THR A 397 8.39 27.68 -3.08
CA THR A 397 7.56 26.87 -3.99
C THR A 397 8.38 25.86 -4.80
N ALA A 398 9.56 26.24 -5.31
CA ALA A 398 10.46 25.32 -6.01
C ALA A 398 11.01 24.21 -5.10
N ASN A 399 11.29 24.52 -3.82
CA ASN A 399 11.81 23.53 -2.88
C ASN A 399 10.73 22.52 -2.48
N LEU A 400 9.50 22.98 -2.24
CA LEU A 400 8.36 22.11 -1.98
C LEU A 400 8.03 21.23 -3.19
N ALA A 401 8.02 21.79 -4.40
CA ALA A 401 7.81 21.01 -5.63
C ALA A 401 8.87 19.90 -5.82
N LYS A 402 10.13 20.16 -5.46
CA LYS A 402 11.20 19.14 -5.45
C LYS A 402 10.95 18.04 -4.43
N GLU A 403 10.50 18.37 -3.22
CA GLU A 403 10.14 17.37 -2.20
C GLU A 403 9.02 16.45 -2.70
N LEU A 404 7.94 17.05 -3.20
CA LEU A 404 6.81 16.31 -3.77
C LEU A 404 7.27 15.42 -4.93
N ARG A 405 8.09 15.96 -5.85
CA ARG A 405 8.61 15.20 -6.99
C ARG A 405 9.49 14.04 -6.55
N TYR A 406 10.34 14.23 -5.55
CA TYR A 406 11.14 13.14 -4.98
C TYR A 406 10.21 12.02 -4.47
N LEU A 407 9.19 12.36 -3.70
CA LEU A 407 8.25 11.37 -3.16
C LEU A 407 7.43 10.67 -4.26
N VAL A 408 7.06 11.39 -5.32
CA VAL A 408 6.37 10.85 -6.50
C VAL A 408 7.27 9.90 -7.28
N ASN A 409 8.53 10.27 -7.54
CA ASN A 409 9.49 9.42 -8.25
C ASN A 409 9.79 8.11 -7.50
N ASN A 410 9.73 8.12 -6.17
CA ASN A 410 9.89 6.93 -5.33
C ASN A 410 8.57 6.20 -5.03
N ILE A 411 7.47 6.58 -5.68
CA ILE A 411 6.13 5.95 -5.54
C ILE A 411 5.62 6.01 -4.08
N ILE A 412 6.09 6.98 -3.29
CA ILE A 412 5.63 7.18 -1.91
C ILE A 412 4.32 7.97 -1.89
N ILE A 413 4.23 9.04 -2.68
CA ILE A 413 2.96 9.73 -2.95
C ILE A 413 2.48 9.29 -4.32
N SER A 414 1.33 8.63 -4.39
CA SER A 414 0.75 8.06 -5.61
C SER A 414 -0.78 8.25 -5.63
N THR A 415 -1.36 8.13 -6.83
CA THR A 415 -2.82 8.02 -7.01
C THR A 415 -3.36 6.62 -6.69
N ASP A 416 -2.48 5.63 -6.58
CA ASP A 416 -2.80 4.26 -6.17
C ASP A 416 -3.05 4.19 -4.65
N ALA A 417 -4.26 3.78 -4.27
CA ALA A 417 -4.68 3.64 -2.88
C ALA A 417 -3.90 2.54 -2.14
N ASN A 418 -3.38 1.53 -2.84
CA ASN A 418 -2.60 0.44 -2.25
C ASN A 418 -1.25 0.92 -1.67
N THR A 419 -0.81 2.12 -2.05
CA THR A 419 0.37 2.74 -1.45
C THR A 419 0.12 3.23 -0.03
N VAL A 420 -1.12 3.31 0.45
CA VAL A 420 -1.47 3.82 1.78
C VAL A 420 -1.62 2.67 2.77
N ILE A 421 -0.78 2.66 3.81
CA ILE A 421 -0.79 1.65 4.88
C ILE A 421 -1.75 2.06 6.00
N ALA A 422 -1.64 3.30 6.45
CA ALA A 422 -2.37 3.82 7.60
C ALA A 422 -2.60 5.31 7.41
N THR A 423 -3.73 5.83 7.88
CA THR A 423 -4.02 7.26 7.84
C THR A 423 -4.80 7.67 9.07
N LYS A 424 -4.48 8.86 9.57
CA LYS A 424 -5.25 9.57 10.59
C LYS A 424 -5.57 10.98 10.08
N THR A 425 -6.85 11.26 9.93
CA THR A 425 -7.39 12.62 9.70
C THR A 425 -7.95 13.19 11.01
N ASP A 426 -9.20 13.63 11.05
CA ASP A 426 -9.75 14.44 12.15
C ASP A 426 -10.27 13.67 13.36
N GLY A 427 -10.38 12.34 13.24
CA GLY A 427 -10.84 11.47 14.31
C GLY A 427 -9.73 11.03 15.27
N LEU A 428 -10.14 10.19 16.24
CA LEU A 428 -9.22 9.37 17.02
C LEU A 428 -8.31 8.58 16.07
N ASP A 429 -7.09 8.30 16.49
CA ASP A 429 -6.16 7.52 15.68
C ASP A 429 -6.60 6.05 15.61
N PRO A 430 -7.08 5.56 14.45
CA PRO A 430 -7.51 4.16 14.32
C PRO A 430 -6.32 3.19 14.39
N ASN A 431 -5.08 3.68 14.25
CA ASN A 431 -3.88 2.86 14.30
C ASN A 431 -3.09 3.05 15.61
N CYS A 432 -3.61 3.84 16.56
CA CYS A 432 -3.00 4.13 17.87
C CYS A 432 -1.51 4.55 17.83
N ILE A 433 -1.09 5.24 16.77
CA ILE A 433 0.28 5.75 16.59
C ILE A 433 0.44 7.11 17.25
N VAL A 434 -0.48 8.02 16.99
CA VAL A 434 -0.59 9.34 17.60
C VAL A 434 -1.42 9.20 18.88
N PRO A 435 -0.85 9.48 20.06
CA PRO A 435 -1.61 9.46 21.29
C PRO A 435 -2.64 10.59 21.31
N ALA A 436 -3.72 10.42 22.08
CA ALA A 436 -4.73 11.46 22.25
C ALA A 436 -4.10 12.77 22.72
N ILE A 437 -4.62 13.91 22.23
CA ILE A 437 -4.10 15.26 22.56
C ILE A 437 -4.17 15.59 24.06
N THR A 438 -4.99 14.88 24.82
CA THR A 438 -5.12 15.01 26.28
C THR A 438 -4.09 14.18 27.06
N SER A 439 -3.34 13.30 26.40
CA SER A 439 -2.36 12.43 27.06
C SER A 439 -1.08 13.18 27.44
N SER A 440 -0.34 12.65 28.42
CA SER A 440 0.99 13.17 28.79
C SER A 440 2.04 13.02 27.69
N ALA A 441 1.81 12.12 26.73
CA ALA A 441 2.64 11.90 25.55
C ALA A 441 2.42 12.97 24.46
N TYR A 442 1.47 13.90 24.66
CA TYR A 442 1.18 15.02 23.76
C TYR A 442 1.34 16.35 24.51
N GLN A 443 2.47 17.02 24.33
CA GLN A 443 2.85 18.23 25.03
C GLN A 443 2.62 19.47 24.16
N LEU A 444 1.85 20.41 24.68
CA LEU A 444 1.61 21.73 24.06
C LEU A 444 2.52 22.76 24.74
N TYR A 445 3.26 23.55 23.94
CA TYR A 445 4.19 24.56 24.49
C TYR A 445 3.49 25.77 25.12
N THR A 446 2.20 25.94 24.84
CA THR A 446 1.37 27.02 25.37
C THR A 446 0.05 26.45 25.87
N SER A 447 -0.47 27.00 26.97
CA SER A 447 -1.80 26.64 27.46
C SER A 447 -2.85 26.98 26.40
N VAL A 448 -3.66 25.99 26.02
CA VAL A 448 -4.80 26.16 25.12
C VAL A 448 -6.11 25.87 25.88
N PRO A 449 -7.22 26.55 25.53
CA PRO A 449 -8.55 26.26 26.07
C PRO A 449 -8.94 24.77 25.91
N SER A 450 -9.78 24.25 26.80
CA SER A 450 -10.12 22.81 26.83
C SER A 450 -10.84 22.34 25.56
N GLU A 451 -11.64 23.20 24.94
CA GLU A 451 -12.31 22.96 23.64
C GLU A 451 -11.33 22.76 22.47
N LYS A 452 -10.05 23.12 22.66
CA LYS A 452 -8.95 22.91 21.70
C LYS A 452 -8.20 21.61 21.92
N LYS A 453 -8.44 20.92 23.04
CA LYS A 453 -7.85 19.60 23.34
C LYS A 453 -8.75 18.49 22.83
N THR A 454 -9.10 18.57 21.55
CA THR A 454 -9.90 17.56 20.84
C THR A 454 -9.13 17.03 19.63
N GLU A 455 -9.50 15.86 19.13
CA GLU A 455 -8.80 15.21 18.00
C GLU A 455 -8.81 16.04 16.71
N ASN A 456 -9.75 16.99 16.58
CA ASN A 456 -9.77 18.00 15.52
C ASN A 456 -8.49 18.87 15.46
N TYR A 457 -7.66 18.86 16.52
CA TYR A 457 -6.42 19.63 16.62
C TYR A 457 -5.18 18.75 16.86
N SER A 458 -5.34 17.43 16.97
CA SER A 458 -4.20 16.52 17.13
C SER A 458 -3.40 16.37 15.83
N LEU A 459 -2.27 15.68 15.85
CA LEU A 459 -1.51 15.42 14.63
C LEU A 459 -2.37 14.67 13.59
N ARG A 460 -1.99 14.86 12.32
CA ARG A 460 -2.52 14.14 11.16
C ARG A 460 -1.39 13.35 10.55
N TYR A 461 -1.67 12.19 10.00
CA TYR A 461 -0.64 11.50 9.24
C TYR A 461 -1.19 10.57 8.18
N THR A 462 -0.32 10.23 7.23
CA THR A 462 -0.48 9.07 6.36
C THR A 462 0.85 8.31 6.33
N ILE A 463 0.78 7.00 6.45
CA ILE A 463 1.91 6.08 6.24
C ILE A 463 1.72 5.46 4.88
N ARG A 464 2.76 5.51 4.06
CA ARG A 464 2.74 5.07 2.67
C ARG A 464 3.94 4.20 2.35
N SER A 465 3.76 3.23 1.46
CA SER A 465 4.81 2.30 1.04
C SER A 465 4.76 2.02 -0.44
N ASN A 466 5.94 1.80 -1.03
CA ASN A 466 6.11 1.31 -2.39
C ASN A 466 6.42 -0.20 -2.43
N GLY A 467 6.20 -0.90 -1.31
CA GLY A 467 6.51 -2.32 -1.11
C GLY A 467 7.92 -2.59 -0.57
N THR A 468 8.88 -1.68 -0.79
CA THR A 468 10.27 -1.81 -0.28
C THR A 468 10.55 -0.84 0.86
N GLU A 469 10.10 0.40 0.71
CA GLU A 469 10.30 1.48 1.67
C GLU A 469 8.98 1.98 2.19
N SER A 470 8.96 2.39 3.45
CA SER A 470 7.79 3.02 4.07
C SER A 470 8.13 4.41 4.57
N TYR A 471 7.19 5.34 4.40
CA TYR A 471 7.30 6.72 4.83
C TYR A 471 6.05 7.13 5.61
N MET A 472 6.21 7.91 6.68
CA MET A 472 5.13 8.61 7.36
C MET A 472 5.20 10.09 7.05
N ILE A 473 4.14 10.68 6.53
CA ILE A 473 3.96 12.13 6.43
C ILE A 473 3.08 12.52 7.61
N VAL A 474 3.58 13.39 8.49
CA VAL A 474 2.87 13.82 9.70
C VAL A 474 2.84 15.34 9.80
N THR A 475 1.66 15.90 10.11
CA THR A 475 1.45 17.35 10.19
C THR A 475 0.87 17.75 11.54
N ASN A 476 1.31 18.91 12.03
CA ASN A 476 0.76 19.59 13.20
C ASN A 476 -0.23 20.68 12.73
N PRO A 477 -1.54 20.50 12.91
CA PRO A 477 -2.54 21.50 12.51
C PRO A 477 -2.71 22.63 13.53
N LEU A 478 -1.99 22.60 14.65
CA LEU A 478 -2.03 23.69 15.62
C LEU A 478 -1.10 24.83 15.21
N ASN A 479 -1.55 26.05 15.42
CA ASN A 479 -0.73 27.23 15.23
C ASN A 479 0.21 27.52 16.41
N ILE A 480 0.69 26.47 17.08
CA ILE A 480 1.64 26.51 18.18
C ILE A 480 2.58 25.31 18.09
N PRO A 481 3.79 25.38 18.68
CA PRO A 481 4.67 24.23 18.76
C PRO A 481 4.08 23.12 19.63
N VAL A 482 4.33 21.86 19.25
CA VAL A 482 3.92 20.66 20.01
C VAL A 482 5.04 19.64 20.04
N THR A 483 5.13 18.84 21.10
CA THR A 483 5.99 17.65 21.18
C THR A 483 5.11 16.44 21.41
N VAL A 484 5.25 15.41 20.58
CA VAL A 484 4.42 14.21 20.62
C VAL A 484 5.30 12.97 20.59
N THR A 485 5.03 12.01 21.46
CA THR A 485 5.64 10.67 21.41
C THR A 485 4.73 9.76 20.60
N LEU A 486 5.11 9.52 19.35
CA LEU A 486 4.46 8.53 18.49
C LEU A 486 4.78 7.12 18.99
N ASN A 487 3.82 6.21 18.92
CA ASN A 487 4.00 4.83 19.31
C ASN A 487 3.82 3.88 18.12
N PHE A 488 4.92 3.32 17.63
CA PHE A 488 4.86 2.37 16.52
C PHE A 488 4.79 0.91 16.98
N SER A 489 4.71 0.63 18.28
CA SER A 489 4.52 -0.73 18.79
C SER A 489 3.29 -1.37 18.14
N ASN A 490 2.21 -0.61 18.00
CA ASN A 490 0.94 -1.15 17.53
C ASN A 490 0.80 -1.12 15.99
N ALA A 491 1.88 -0.89 15.25
CA ALA A 491 1.83 -0.89 13.79
C ALA A 491 1.86 -2.33 13.26
N SER A 492 0.83 -2.79 12.54
CA SER A 492 0.85 -4.12 11.92
C SER A 492 1.83 -4.22 10.73
N ASN A 493 2.32 -3.10 10.20
CA ASN A 493 3.21 -3.09 9.05
C ASN A 493 4.62 -3.63 9.37
N GLN A 494 5.10 -4.57 8.57
CA GLN A 494 6.37 -5.26 8.79
C GLN A 494 7.62 -4.37 8.70
N VAL A 495 7.65 -3.39 7.80
CA VAL A 495 8.78 -2.46 7.69
C VAL A 495 8.89 -1.63 8.97
N ILE A 496 7.75 -1.27 9.56
CA ILE A 496 7.70 -0.57 10.85
C ILE A 496 8.07 -1.50 12.01
N GLN A 497 7.65 -2.77 11.97
CA GLN A 497 8.01 -3.75 12.99
C GLN A 497 9.49 -4.16 12.95
N SER A 498 10.13 -4.14 11.78
CA SER A 498 11.56 -4.41 11.62
C SER A 498 12.43 -3.15 11.70
N SER A 499 11.85 -1.94 11.69
CA SER A 499 12.64 -0.71 11.75
C SER A 499 13.30 -0.46 13.10
N THR A 500 14.49 0.11 13.06
CA THR A 500 15.27 0.54 14.23
C THR A 500 15.04 2.01 14.59
N GLY A 501 14.50 2.77 13.65
CA GLY A 501 14.19 4.19 13.78
C GLY A 501 13.69 4.77 12.46
N VAL A 502 13.82 6.08 12.31
CA VAL A 502 13.44 6.81 11.10
C VAL A 502 14.50 7.81 10.68
N ASN A 503 14.64 8.05 9.38
CA ASN A 503 15.24 9.28 8.86
C ASN A 503 14.14 10.33 8.72
N VAL A 504 14.29 11.46 9.41
CA VAL A 504 13.48 12.65 9.13
C VAL A 504 14.04 13.29 7.86
N MET A 505 13.25 13.23 6.80
CA MET A 505 13.59 13.72 5.48
C MET A 505 13.30 15.23 5.40
N PHE A 506 14.06 15.93 4.55
CA PHE A 506 13.84 17.34 4.20
C PHE A 506 14.01 18.32 5.37
N ASP A 507 14.78 17.92 6.37
CA ASP A 507 14.99 18.68 7.61
C ASP A 507 16.44 18.43 8.06
N ASN A 508 17.12 19.47 8.54
CA ASN A 508 18.49 19.39 9.03
C ASN A 508 18.58 19.45 10.57
N ASN A 509 17.44 19.55 11.25
CA ASN A 509 17.32 19.62 12.71
C ASN A 509 18.15 20.72 13.40
N GLN A 510 18.46 21.81 12.69
CA GLN A 510 19.40 22.81 13.22
C GLN A 510 18.83 23.67 14.34
N TYR A 511 17.51 23.87 14.38
CA TYR A 511 16.88 24.81 15.30
C TYR A 511 15.71 24.16 16.05
N SER A 512 15.51 24.54 17.31
CA SER A 512 14.33 24.16 18.11
C SER A 512 13.04 24.71 17.48
N PRO A 513 11.89 24.01 17.54
CA PRO A 513 10.59 24.50 17.07
C PRO A 513 10.08 25.81 17.68
N THR A 514 10.66 26.24 18.80
CA THR A 514 10.36 27.54 19.42
C THR A 514 11.26 28.67 18.95
N SER A 515 12.38 28.37 18.29
CA SER A 515 13.38 29.35 17.84
C SER A 515 12.85 30.23 16.71
N SER A 516 13.26 31.50 16.68
CA SER A 516 13.03 32.44 15.57
C SER A 516 13.59 31.96 14.22
N ASN A 517 14.56 31.04 14.22
CA ASN A 517 15.23 30.54 13.02
C ASN A 517 14.67 29.20 12.55
N TYR A 518 13.60 28.69 13.18
CA TYR A 518 13.04 27.40 12.86
C TYR A 518 12.42 27.37 11.45
N LYS A 519 13.03 26.61 10.54
CA LYS A 519 12.56 26.37 9.16
C LYS A 519 12.22 27.63 8.35
N VAL A 520 12.94 28.73 8.63
CA VAL A 520 12.87 29.99 7.87
C VAL A 520 13.35 29.84 6.42
N ASN A 521 14.18 28.83 6.16
CA ASN A 521 14.55 28.35 4.84
C ASN A 521 14.25 26.85 4.78
N ARG A 522 13.50 26.43 3.76
CA ARG A 522 13.09 25.03 3.56
C ARG A 522 13.78 24.36 2.36
N ASN A 523 14.94 24.88 1.94
CA ASN A 523 15.77 24.20 0.95
C ASN A 523 16.37 22.92 1.54
N SER A 524 15.89 21.78 1.04
CA SER A 524 16.27 20.44 1.50
C SER A 524 17.46 19.83 0.76
N ASN A 525 18.14 20.61 -0.11
CA ASN A 525 19.26 20.18 -0.94
C ASN A 525 18.93 18.91 -1.76
N ILE A 526 17.75 18.89 -2.37
CA ILE A 526 17.27 17.76 -3.18
C ILE A 526 17.91 17.82 -4.56
N ASN A 527 18.49 16.71 -4.98
CA ASN A 527 18.91 16.49 -6.36
C ASN A 527 18.00 15.42 -6.98
N LEU A 528 17.05 15.87 -7.79
CA LEU A 528 16.08 14.99 -8.45
C LEU A 528 16.72 14.09 -9.51
N ALA A 529 17.79 14.54 -10.18
CA ALA A 529 18.48 13.75 -11.19
C ALA A 529 19.19 12.53 -10.58
N ASN A 530 19.77 12.71 -9.38
CA ASN A 530 20.44 11.63 -8.65
C ASN A 530 19.54 10.94 -7.62
N ASN A 531 18.28 11.39 -7.49
CA ASN A 531 17.32 10.92 -6.48
C ASN A 531 17.89 10.95 -5.04
N THR A 532 18.51 12.05 -4.64
CA THR A 532 19.13 12.21 -3.31
C THR A 532 18.58 13.39 -2.53
N VAL A 533 18.51 13.24 -1.21
CA VAL A 533 18.13 14.29 -0.25
C VAL A 533 19.34 14.64 0.62
N GLY A 534 19.81 15.88 0.53
CA GLY A 534 20.95 16.35 1.32
C GLY A 534 20.62 16.61 2.79
N ASN A 535 19.46 17.19 3.08
CA ASN A 535 19.04 17.51 4.45
C ASN A 535 18.12 16.41 5.00
N GLN A 536 18.69 15.53 5.82
CA GLN A 536 17.98 14.50 6.57
C GLN A 536 18.78 14.12 7.82
N TYR A 537 18.12 13.56 8.83
CA TYR A 537 18.78 13.08 10.04
C TYR A 537 18.06 11.87 10.63
N TYR A 538 18.81 10.99 11.27
CA TYR A 538 18.29 9.77 11.87
C TYR A 538 17.83 9.98 13.32
N ILE A 539 16.72 9.35 13.69
CA ILE A 539 16.24 9.23 15.07
C ILE A 539 15.95 7.74 15.33
N ALA A 540 16.66 7.15 16.29
CA ALA A 540 16.37 5.79 16.77
C ALA A 540 15.07 5.77 17.59
N TYR A 541 14.39 4.63 17.61
CA TYR A 541 13.29 4.44 18.56
C TYR A 541 13.82 4.39 20.00
N SER A 542 13.01 4.90 20.93
CA SER A 542 13.14 4.56 22.35
C SER A 542 12.51 3.19 22.63
N SER A 543 12.45 2.79 23.91
CA SER A 543 11.77 1.55 24.32
C SER A 543 10.35 1.45 23.75
N ASN A 544 9.91 0.23 23.45
CA ASN A 544 8.60 -0.07 22.86
C ASN A 544 8.33 0.63 21.51
N LYS A 545 9.35 0.81 20.65
CA LYS A 545 9.21 1.44 19.32
C LYS A 545 8.54 2.82 19.36
N GLN A 546 8.83 3.59 20.41
CA GLN A 546 8.33 4.96 20.55
C GLN A 546 9.28 5.96 19.89
N LEU A 547 8.74 7.07 19.39
CA LEU A 547 9.46 8.13 18.71
C LEU A 547 8.94 9.50 19.15
N THR A 548 9.73 10.26 19.91
CA THR A 548 9.37 11.63 20.29
C THR A 548 9.79 12.62 19.21
N LEU A 549 8.82 13.40 18.70
CA LEU A 549 9.03 14.42 17.70
C LEU A 549 8.45 15.76 18.16
N SER A 550 9.17 16.84 17.83
CA SER A 550 8.71 18.20 18.07
C SER A 550 8.42 18.90 16.75
N PHE A 551 7.31 19.62 16.70
CA PHE A 551 6.77 20.32 15.54
C PHE A 551 6.63 21.80 15.86
N GLY A 552 6.94 22.66 14.89
CA GLY A 552 6.57 24.08 14.96
C GLY A 552 5.07 24.31 14.72
N PRO A 553 4.61 25.57 14.77
CA PRO A 553 3.27 25.95 14.32
C PRO A 553 3.04 25.52 12.86
N MET A 554 1.91 24.88 12.57
CA MET A 554 1.52 24.47 11.21
C MET A 554 2.66 23.76 10.46
N ASP A 555 3.30 22.78 11.11
CA ASP A 555 4.53 22.17 10.59
C ASP A 555 4.31 20.74 10.08
N VAL A 556 5.29 20.26 9.31
CA VAL A 556 5.32 18.93 8.70
C VAL A 556 6.65 18.26 8.95
N LYS A 557 6.61 16.95 9.20
CA LYS A 557 7.76 16.06 9.10
C LYS A 557 7.43 14.87 8.19
N VAL A 558 8.41 14.48 7.39
CA VAL A 558 8.36 13.28 6.53
C VAL A 558 9.39 12.31 7.08
N LEU A 559 8.95 11.13 7.51
CA LEU A 559 9.76 10.14 8.21
C LEU A 559 9.92 8.91 7.33
N ARG A 560 11.13 8.57 6.89
CA ARG A 560 11.43 7.29 6.22
C ARG A 560 11.77 6.26 7.28
N PHE A 561 11.06 5.14 7.33
CA PHE A 561 11.38 4.03 8.24
C PHE A 561 12.70 3.37 7.81
N ILE A 562 13.63 3.21 8.76
CA ILE A 562 14.92 2.55 8.52
C ILE A 562 14.83 1.13 9.07
N SER A 563 14.64 0.17 8.18
CA SER A 563 14.79 -1.25 8.49
C SER A 563 16.27 -1.64 8.34
N SER A 564 16.84 -2.12 9.43
CA SER A 564 17.97 -3.05 9.38
C SER A 564 17.38 -4.34 9.94
N PRO A 565 17.02 -5.32 9.10
CA PRO A 565 16.38 -6.52 9.62
C PRO A 565 17.34 -7.21 10.62
N PRO A 566 16.85 -7.66 11.79
CA PRO A 566 17.66 -8.47 12.69
C PRO A 566 17.86 -9.84 12.03
N ASN A 567 19.05 -10.07 11.46
CA ASN A 567 19.57 -11.34 10.96
C ASN A 567 18.51 -12.29 10.33
N ASN A 568 18.16 -12.05 9.06
CA ASN A 568 17.03 -12.65 8.33
C ASN A 568 17.12 -14.16 8.08
N ASN A 569 18.12 -14.85 8.61
CA ASN A 569 18.24 -16.29 8.37
C ASN A 569 18.62 -16.98 9.65
N ASN A 570 17.61 -17.10 10.52
CA ASN A 570 17.70 -17.87 11.74
C ASN A 570 17.12 -19.29 11.57
N GLY A 571 17.01 -19.81 10.35
CA GLY A 571 16.43 -21.13 10.06
C GLY A 571 14.97 -21.10 9.57
N TRP A 572 14.42 -19.91 9.35
CA TRP A 572 13.07 -19.70 8.81
C TRP A 572 13.09 -18.65 7.70
N ASP A 573 12.25 -18.85 6.69
CA ASP A 573 11.98 -17.89 5.62
C ASP A 573 10.49 -17.53 5.64
N ARG A 574 10.14 -16.24 5.54
CA ARG A 574 8.73 -15.86 5.31
C ARG A 574 8.27 -16.29 3.91
N ALA A 575 7.27 -17.17 3.89
CA ALA A 575 6.60 -17.64 2.67
C ALA A 575 5.47 -16.70 2.22
N TRP A 576 4.76 -16.07 3.16
CA TRP A 576 3.62 -15.20 2.85
C TRP A 576 3.31 -14.19 3.96
N SER A 577 2.62 -13.09 3.62
CA SER A 577 2.06 -12.14 4.60
C SER A 577 0.85 -11.39 4.05
N ASN A 578 -0.10 -11.08 4.93
CA ASN A 578 -1.19 -10.14 4.64
C ASN A 578 -0.80 -8.66 4.83
N TYR A 579 0.45 -8.38 5.19
CA TYR A 579 1.01 -7.06 5.48
C TYR A 579 0.22 -6.23 6.50
N GLY A 580 -0.52 -6.90 7.39
CA GLY A 580 -1.30 -6.25 8.44
C GLY A 580 -2.69 -5.80 8.03
N SER A 581 -3.19 -6.24 6.87
CA SER A 581 -4.53 -5.90 6.35
C SER A 581 -5.69 -6.50 7.15
N GLY A 582 -5.43 -7.48 8.03
CA GLY A 582 -6.45 -8.25 8.75
C GLY A 582 -7.09 -9.37 7.94
N ASN A 583 -6.88 -9.43 6.62
CA ASN A 583 -7.50 -10.44 5.75
C ASN A 583 -6.53 -11.58 5.44
N ILE A 584 -7.07 -12.78 5.23
CA ILE A 584 -6.43 -13.90 4.53
C ILE A 584 -7.41 -14.24 3.40
N ASP A 585 -7.16 -13.68 2.22
CA ASP A 585 -8.08 -13.69 1.08
C ASP A 585 -9.54 -13.37 1.49
N GLY A 586 -10.48 -14.29 1.30
CA GLY A 586 -11.91 -14.13 1.58
C GLY A 586 -12.29 -14.05 3.07
N HIS A 587 -11.34 -14.16 4.01
CA HIS A 587 -11.62 -14.18 5.44
C HIS A 587 -10.95 -13.02 6.19
N HIS A 588 -11.74 -12.21 6.89
CA HIS A 588 -11.23 -11.19 7.81
C HIS A 588 -11.04 -11.79 9.21
N VAL A 589 -9.81 -11.80 9.73
CA VAL A 589 -9.46 -12.44 11.00
C VAL A 589 -9.92 -11.60 12.19
N ASN A 590 -10.69 -12.21 13.10
CA ASN A 590 -11.16 -11.59 14.34
C ASN A 590 -10.66 -12.33 15.60
N ASP A 591 -10.85 -11.70 16.77
CA ASP A 591 -10.39 -12.24 18.07
C ASP A 591 -10.95 -13.63 18.37
N GLY A 592 -12.24 -13.84 18.10
CA GLY A 592 -12.95 -15.09 18.36
C GLY A 592 -12.65 -16.21 17.36
N ASP A 593 -12.02 -15.91 16.23
CA ASP A 593 -11.93 -16.85 15.11
C ASP A 593 -11.08 -18.07 15.45
N LEU A 594 -11.51 -19.20 14.88
CA LEU A 594 -10.89 -20.51 15.02
C LEU A 594 -10.36 -20.96 13.66
N PHE A 595 -9.28 -21.72 13.69
CA PHE A 595 -8.59 -22.18 12.48
C PHE A 595 -8.29 -23.67 12.63
N TYR A 596 -8.56 -24.41 11.56
CA TYR A 596 -8.31 -25.84 11.47
C TYR A 596 -7.56 -26.12 10.17
N THR A 597 -6.68 -27.11 10.19
CA THR A 597 -5.85 -27.49 9.05
C THR A 597 -6.09 -28.95 8.71
N GLY A 598 -6.12 -29.28 7.42
CA GLY A 598 -6.25 -30.64 6.92
C GLY A 598 -6.24 -30.68 5.39
N ASP A 599 -5.87 -31.83 4.81
CA ASP A 599 -5.92 -32.10 3.36
C ASP A 599 -7.37 -32.42 2.96
N PHE A 600 -8.21 -31.40 2.88
CA PHE A 600 -9.65 -31.58 2.64
C PHE A 600 -9.95 -31.93 1.19
N ASP A 601 -9.09 -31.54 0.24
CA ASP A 601 -9.30 -31.81 -1.19
C ASP A 601 -8.56 -33.05 -1.73
N GLY A 602 -7.60 -33.60 -0.98
CA GLY A 602 -6.90 -34.87 -1.24
C GLY A 602 -5.71 -34.74 -2.18
N ASP A 603 -5.04 -33.58 -2.21
CA ASP A 603 -3.88 -33.34 -3.07
C ASP A 603 -2.53 -33.44 -2.35
N GLY A 604 -2.55 -33.82 -1.08
CA GLY A 604 -1.39 -33.98 -0.21
C GLY A 604 -0.87 -32.68 0.41
N SER A 605 -1.50 -31.53 0.11
CA SER A 605 -1.31 -30.27 0.83
C SER A 605 -2.49 -30.01 1.76
N GLU A 606 -2.25 -29.31 2.87
CA GLU A 606 -3.28 -28.96 3.83
C GLU A 606 -3.91 -27.61 3.49
N GLU A 607 -5.24 -27.57 3.51
CA GLU A 607 -6.05 -26.36 3.50
C GLU A 607 -6.21 -25.76 4.89
N LEU A 608 -6.58 -24.48 4.94
CA LEU A 608 -6.96 -23.76 6.15
C LEU A 608 -8.47 -23.51 6.17
N LEU A 609 -9.17 -24.12 7.13
CA LEU A 609 -10.54 -23.77 7.46
C LEU A 609 -10.56 -22.61 8.47
N CYS A 610 -10.89 -21.42 7.99
CA CYS A 610 -11.12 -20.23 8.79
C CYS A 610 -12.57 -20.18 9.27
N VAL A 611 -12.78 -20.09 10.58
CA VAL A 611 -14.11 -20.04 11.18
C VAL A 611 -14.27 -18.75 11.98
N GLY A 612 -15.07 -17.84 11.44
CA GLY A 612 -15.63 -16.71 12.16
C GLY A 612 -16.44 -17.22 13.34
N TYR A 613 -16.18 -16.71 14.53
CA TYR A 613 -16.93 -17.14 15.71
C TYR A 613 -17.42 -15.95 16.53
N THR A 614 -18.74 -15.79 16.55
CA THR A 614 -19.45 -14.89 17.46
C THR A 614 -20.33 -15.70 18.41
N ALA A 615 -20.31 -15.36 19.70
CA ALA A 615 -21.08 -16.07 20.72
C ALA A 615 -22.60 -16.11 20.43
N ASN A 616 -23.12 -15.08 19.74
CA ASN A 616 -24.53 -14.97 19.36
C ASN A 616 -24.88 -15.70 18.05
N GLY A 617 -23.87 -16.11 17.26
CA GLY A 617 -23.99 -17.15 16.24
C GLY A 617 -24.84 -16.86 15.01
N ASN A 618 -25.01 -15.60 14.59
CA ASN A 618 -25.69 -15.27 13.34
C ASN A 618 -24.71 -14.62 12.36
N SER A 619 -24.55 -15.24 11.18
CA SER A 619 -23.69 -14.76 10.10
C SER A 619 -22.19 -15.02 10.26
N ASP A 620 -21.82 -16.06 11.01
CA ASP A 620 -20.43 -16.48 11.15
C ASP A 620 -19.91 -17.04 9.81
N TRP A 621 -18.82 -16.50 9.30
CA TRP A 621 -18.21 -16.97 8.06
C TRP A 621 -17.39 -18.23 8.32
N ILE A 622 -17.56 -19.24 7.49
CA ILE A 622 -16.74 -20.46 7.45
C ILE A 622 -16.16 -20.50 6.05
N THR A 623 -14.84 -20.49 5.94
CA THR A 623 -14.13 -20.35 4.67
C THR A 623 -12.99 -21.36 4.62
N VAL A 624 -12.87 -22.10 3.51
CA VAL A 624 -11.74 -22.99 3.22
C VAL A 624 -10.81 -22.25 2.25
N LEU A 625 -9.55 -22.12 2.64
CA LEU A 625 -8.49 -21.48 1.86
C LEU A 625 -7.40 -22.51 1.53
N LYS A 626 -6.88 -22.45 0.31
CA LYS A 626 -5.76 -23.27 -0.16
C LYS A 626 -4.56 -22.39 -0.46
N TYR A 627 -3.36 -22.86 -0.15
CA TYR A 627 -2.14 -22.13 -0.49
C TYR A 627 -1.60 -22.55 -1.85
N ILE A 628 -1.77 -21.71 -2.86
CA ILE A 628 -1.34 -21.96 -4.25
C ILE A 628 -0.69 -20.71 -4.83
N ASN A 629 0.26 -20.88 -5.76
CA ASN A 629 1.00 -19.77 -6.38
C ASN A 629 1.69 -18.80 -5.38
N ASN A 630 2.02 -19.31 -4.19
CA ASN A 630 2.55 -18.56 -3.05
C ASN A 630 1.58 -17.53 -2.42
N ASP A 631 0.27 -17.71 -2.58
CA ASP A 631 -0.79 -16.92 -1.95
C ASP A 631 -1.91 -17.83 -1.42
N TRP A 632 -2.78 -17.29 -0.56
CA TRP A 632 -4.01 -17.97 -0.14
C TRP A 632 -5.11 -17.69 -1.17
N GLU A 633 -5.74 -18.75 -1.65
CA GLU A 633 -6.87 -18.68 -2.58
C GLU A 633 -8.10 -19.37 -1.97
N TRP A 634 -9.26 -18.76 -2.20
CA TRP A 634 -10.56 -19.22 -1.72
C TRP A 634 -11.02 -20.49 -2.46
N LEU A 635 -11.22 -21.59 -1.72
CA LEU A 635 -11.85 -22.80 -2.24
C LEU A 635 -13.37 -22.87 -1.99
N TRP A 636 -13.81 -22.55 -0.78
CA TRP A 636 -15.24 -22.59 -0.42
C TRP A 636 -15.58 -21.61 0.71
N SER A 637 -16.82 -21.12 0.75
CA SER A 637 -17.36 -20.43 1.93
C SER A 637 -18.88 -20.58 2.05
N ASN A 638 -19.36 -20.44 3.28
CA ASN A 638 -20.79 -20.28 3.54
C ASN A 638 -21.31 -18.85 3.31
N TYR A 639 -20.45 -17.85 3.08
CA TYR A 639 -20.80 -16.42 2.99
C TYR A 639 -21.63 -15.91 4.19
N GLY A 640 -21.37 -16.46 5.37
CA GLY A 640 -22.16 -16.20 6.58
C GLY A 640 -23.53 -16.89 6.62
N SER A 641 -23.94 -17.63 5.58
CA SER A 641 -25.19 -18.37 5.60
C SER A 641 -25.08 -19.59 6.51
N SER A 642 -25.97 -19.70 7.50
CA SER A 642 -26.04 -20.87 8.39
C SER A 642 -26.62 -22.13 7.72
N SER A 643 -27.22 -21.99 6.53
CA SER A 643 -27.77 -23.10 5.75
C SER A 643 -26.79 -23.68 4.72
N ALA A 644 -25.69 -22.99 4.43
CA ALA A 644 -24.67 -23.49 3.51
C ALA A 644 -23.75 -24.52 4.19
N GLY A 645 -23.14 -25.41 3.39
CA GLY A 645 -22.27 -26.48 3.89
C GLY A 645 -23.02 -27.63 4.57
N ASN A 646 -24.26 -27.88 4.15
CA ASN A 646 -25.06 -29.06 4.51
C ASN A 646 -25.09 -29.38 6.02
N GLY A 647 -25.25 -28.35 6.86
CA GLY A 647 -25.40 -28.51 8.31
C GLY A 647 -24.09 -28.45 9.11
N ILE A 648 -22.99 -27.99 8.52
CA ILE A 648 -21.71 -27.78 9.22
C ILE A 648 -21.74 -26.64 10.25
N TYR A 649 -22.57 -25.62 10.01
CA TYR A 649 -22.61 -24.37 10.79
C TYR A 649 -22.81 -24.52 12.33
N PRO A 650 -23.67 -25.43 12.84
CA PRO A 650 -23.84 -25.62 14.28
C PRO A 650 -22.56 -26.06 15.00
N TYR A 651 -21.60 -26.65 14.28
CA TYR A 651 -20.38 -27.27 14.83
C TYR A 651 -19.15 -26.34 14.75
N ARG A 652 -19.33 -25.11 14.25
CA ARG A 652 -18.25 -24.18 13.91
C ARG A 652 -17.19 -23.93 15.00
N ASN A 653 -17.55 -24.12 16.27
CA ASN A 653 -16.62 -23.95 17.40
C ASN A 653 -16.00 -25.25 17.94
N SER A 654 -16.19 -26.38 17.26
CA SER A 654 -15.79 -27.69 17.76
C SER A 654 -15.65 -28.69 16.62
N PHE A 655 -14.57 -28.55 15.86
CA PHE A 655 -14.16 -29.52 14.85
C PHE A 655 -12.88 -30.26 15.26
N ILE A 656 -12.76 -31.49 14.78
CA ILE A 656 -11.51 -32.25 14.70
C ILE A 656 -11.34 -32.66 13.23
N ALA A 657 -10.13 -32.49 12.68
CA ALA A 657 -9.79 -32.93 11.33
C ALA A 657 -9.06 -34.29 11.38
N GLY A 658 -9.25 -35.13 10.36
CA GLY A 658 -8.50 -36.37 10.15
C GLY A 658 -9.09 -37.26 9.04
N ASP A 659 -8.27 -38.13 8.46
CA ASP A 659 -8.66 -39.10 7.42
C ASP A 659 -9.27 -40.35 8.07
N PHE A 660 -10.53 -40.23 8.51
CA PHE A 660 -11.19 -41.30 9.25
C PHE A 660 -11.61 -42.46 8.33
N ASP A 661 -11.93 -42.18 7.06
CA ASP A 661 -12.39 -43.20 6.12
C ASP A 661 -11.29 -43.84 5.24
N GLY A 662 -10.09 -43.27 5.22
CA GLY A 662 -8.87 -43.81 4.62
C GLY A 662 -8.76 -43.59 3.12
N ASP A 663 -9.43 -42.56 2.60
CA ASP A 663 -9.37 -42.22 1.18
C ASP A 663 -8.31 -41.17 0.83
N GLY A 664 -7.50 -40.77 1.81
CA GLY A 664 -6.45 -39.77 1.67
C GLY A 664 -6.96 -38.34 1.74
N LYS A 665 -8.21 -38.12 2.16
CA LYS A 665 -8.77 -36.79 2.44
C LYS A 665 -9.15 -36.67 3.89
N ASP A 666 -8.85 -35.52 4.48
CA ASP A 666 -9.31 -35.22 5.83
C ASP A 666 -10.81 -34.91 5.85
N GLU A 667 -11.53 -35.56 6.77
CA GLU A 667 -12.88 -35.19 7.18
C GLU A 667 -12.85 -34.19 8.33
N LEU A 668 -14.00 -33.53 8.57
CA LEU A 668 -14.26 -32.80 9.81
C LEU A 668 -15.28 -33.54 10.68
N LEU A 669 -14.88 -33.88 11.90
CA LEU A 669 -15.79 -34.35 12.94
C LEU A 669 -16.27 -33.15 13.78
N GLY A 670 -17.50 -32.71 13.53
CA GLY A 670 -18.20 -31.75 14.36
C GLY A 670 -18.70 -32.38 15.65
N ASN A 671 -18.29 -31.83 16.80
CA ASN A 671 -18.63 -32.39 18.11
C ASN A 671 -19.30 -31.35 19.03
N ILE A 672 -20.61 -31.45 19.25
CA ILE A 672 -21.31 -30.63 20.25
C ILE A 672 -21.53 -31.46 21.50
N LEU A 673 -20.94 -31.04 22.63
CA LEU A 673 -20.92 -31.81 23.89
C LEU A 673 -22.32 -32.34 24.29
N ASN A 674 -23.29 -31.45 24.43
CA ASN A 674 -24.69 -31.79 24.76
C ASN A 674 -25.58 -31.99 23.52
N GLY A 675 -24.99 -32.11 22.34
CA GLY A 675 -25.67 -32.20 21.06
C GLY A 675 -25.24 -33.43 20.28
N TRP A 676 -25.13 -33.27 18.96
CA TRP A 676 -24.80 -34.36 18.04
C TRP A 676 -23.28 -34.42 17.80
N THR A 677 -22.84 -35.56 17.31
CA THR A 677 -21.50 -35.77 16.74
C THR A 677 -21.70 -36.11 15.27
N THR A 678 -21.06 -35.38 14.37
CA THR A 678 -21.37 -35.45 12.93
C THR A 678 -20.10 -35.33 12.11
N MET A 679 -19.95 -36.19 11.13
CA MET A 679 -18.80 -36.22 10.23
C MET A 679 -19.16 -35.58 8.89
N PHE A 680 -18.30 -34.67 8.44
CA PHE A 680 -18.44 -33.92 7.21
C PHE A 680 -17.25 -34.20 6.29
N LYS A 681 -17.52 -34.42 5.01
CA LYS A 681 -16.50 -34.63 3.98
C LYS A 681 -16.58 -33.53 2.92
N PHE A 682 -15.44 -33.00 2.53
CA PHE A 682 -15.36 -31.97 1.50
C PHE A 682 -15.30 -32.61 0.12
N ASN A 683 -16.38 -32.48 -0.65
CA ASN A 683 -16.51 -33.12 -1.96
C ASN A 683 -17.19 -32.20 -2.96
N ASN A 684 -16.67 -32.17 -4.19
CA ASN A 684 -17.17 -31.32 -5.28
C ASN A 684 -17.29 -29.85 -4.88
N GLY A 685 -16.31 -29.34 -4.12
CA GLY A 685 -16.26 -27.95 -3.67
C GLY A 685 -17.31 -27.58 -2.63
N ASN A 686 -17.81 -28.52 -1.81
CA ASN A 686 -18.73 -28.22 -0.72
C ASN A 686 -18.62 -29.24 0.43
N TRP A 687 -19.00 -28.84 1.64
CA TRP A 687 -19.11 -29.74 2.78
C TRP A 687 -20.37 -30.59 2.69
N ASN A 688 -20.23 -31.89 2.92
CA ASN A 688 -21.33 -32.84 2.92
C ASN A 688 -21.36 -33.62 4.24
N TRP A 689 -22.52 -33.65 4.88
CA TRP A 689 -22.77 -34.54 6.01
C TRP A 689 -22.76 -35.98 5.51
N ILE A 690 -21.86 -36.81 6.04
CA ILE A 690 -21.76 -38.23 5.66
C ILE A 690 -22.14 -39.18 6.80
N TRP A 691 -22.08 -38.75 8.07
CA TRP A 691 -22.49 -39.56 9.21
C TRP A 691 -22.87 -38.72 10.43
N SER A 692 -23.74 -39.24 11.30
CA SER A 692 -24.01 -38.67 12.63
C SER A 692 -24.51 -39.68 13.65
N ASP A 693 -24.21 -39.45 14.93
CA ASP A 693 -24.82 -40.15 16.07
C ASP A 693 -26.30 -39.79 16.28
N ASN A 694 -26.82 -38.79 15.54
CA ASN A 694 -28.17 -38.23 15.64
C ASN A 694 -28.56 -37.84 17.08
N GLY A 695 -27.57 -37.51 17.92
CA GLY A 695 -27.77 -37.21 19.32
C GLY A 695 -28.32 -38.38 20.14
N SER A 696 -28.13 -39.63 19.70
CA SER A 696 -28.56 -40.82 20.43
C SER A 696 -27.86 -40.91 21.78
N SER A 697 -28.63 -41.02 22.87
CA SER A 697 -28.09 -41.12 24.22
C SER A 697 -27.37 -42.45 24.49
N SER A 698 -27.65 -43.48 23.70
CA SER A 698 -27.04 -44.80 23.80
C SER A 698 -25.85 -45.00 22.88
N HIS A 699 -25.47 -44.00 22.07
CA HIS A 699 -24.33 -44.15 21.17
C HIS A 699 -23.04 -44.34 21.97
N PRO A 700 -22.19 -45.35 21.66
CA PRO A 700 -20.99 -45.66 22.43
C PRO A 700 -19.96 -44.52 22.50
N ILE A 701 -20.02 -43.58 21.55
CA ILE A 701 -19.14 -42.39 21.50
C ILE A 701 -19.53 -41.33 22.54
N ARG A 702 -20.79 -41.33 22.99
CA ARG A 702 -21.38 -40.21 23.73
C ARG A 702 -20.72 -39.90 25.06
N PRO A 703 -20.32 -40.88 25.89
CA PRO A 703 -19.63 -40.59 27.15
C PRO A 703 -18.30 -39.87 26.98
N TYR A 704 -17.68 -39.93 25.79
CA TYR A 704 -16.30 -39.53 25.56
C TYR A 704 -16.15 -38.23 24.78
N LYS A 705 -17.25 -37.46 24.67
CA LYS A 705 -17.33 -36.26 23.83
C LYS A 705 -16.69 -35.01 24.44
N ASP A 706 -16.18 -35.08 25.67
CA ASP A 706 -15.54 -33.94 26.33
C ASP A 706 -14.25 -33.52 25.61
N LYS A 707 -13.49 -34.51 25.13
CA LYS A 707 -12.28 -34.25 24.35
C LYS A 707 -11.95 -35.41 23.44
N PHE A 708 -11.54 -35.09 22.22
CA PHE A 708 -11.07 -36.03 21.22
C PHE A 708 -9.67 -35.67 20.74
N TYR A 709 -8.90 -36.68 20.38
CA TYR A 709 -7.66 -36.58 19.63
C TYR A 709 -7.76 -37.54 18.43
N ALA A 710 -7.28 -37.10 17.27
CA ALA A 710 -7.29 -37.90 16.04
C ALA A 710 -5.84 -38.24 15.63
N GLY A 711 -5.67 -39.39 14.97
CA GLY A 711 -4.42 -39.83 14.36
C GLY A 711 -4.44 -41.33 14.03
N ASP A 712 -3.60 -41.74 13.08
CA ASP A 712 -3.39 -43.15 12.73
C ASP A 712 -2.57 -43.88 13.80
N PHE A 713 -3.22 -44.13 14.96
CA PHE A 713 -2.56 -44.75 16.10
C PHE A 713 -2.19 -46.22 15.84
N ASN A 714 -2.90 -46.90 14.94
CA ASN A 714 -2.69 -48.33 14.69
C ASN A 714 -1.83 -48.65 13.45
N GLY A 715 -1.59 -47.66 12.58
CA GLY A 715 -0.72 -47.75 11.40
C GLY A 715 -1.39 -48.37 10.18
N ASP A 716 -2.70 -48.18 10.02
CA ASP A 716 -3.43 -48.72 8.86
C ASP A 716 -3.76 -47.68 7.79
N GLY A 717 -3.21 -46.47 7.91
CA GLY A 717 -3.46 -45.34 7.02
C GLY A 717 -4.83 -44.69 7.24
N ARG A 718 -5.45 -44.91 8.41
CA ARG A 718 -6.73 -44.31 8.80
C ARG A 718 -6.63 -43.72 10.19
N ASP A 719 -7.17 -42.52 10.36
CA ASP A 719 -7.22 -41.89 11.66
C ASP A 719 -8.25 -42.57 12.58
N GLU A 720 -7.81 -42.90 13.79
CA GLU A 720 -8.69 -43.24 14.90
C GLU A 720 -9.03 -42.02 15.74
N LEU A 721 -10.10 -42.14 16.53
CA LEU A 721 -10.54 -41.12 17.47
C LEU A 721 -10.32 -41.59 18.91
N PHE A 722 -9.38 -40.98 19.62
CA PHE A 722 -9.18 -41.22 21.05
C PHE A 722 -10.06 -40.26 21.87
N GLY A 723 -11.12 -40.80 22.48
CA GLY A 723 -12.10 -40.07 23.28
C GLY A 723 -11.88 -40.17 24.78
N CYS A 724 -12.12 -39.04 25.45
CA CYS A 724 -11.91 -38.87 26.88
C CYS A 724 -13.20 -38.39 27.56
N ASP A 725 -13.65 -39.11 28.58
CA ASP A 725 -14.72 -38.70 29.49
C ASP A 725 -14.10 -37.90 30.66
N LEU A 726 -14.44 -36.61 30.76
CA LEU A 726 -13.84 -35.65 31.69
C LEU A 726 -14.83 -35.25 32.80
N PRO A 727 -14.35 -34.94 34.03
CA PRO A 727 -12.95 -34.89 34.42
C PRO A 727 -12.36 -36.24 34.82
N ASP A 728 -13.16 -37.22 35.26
CA ASP A 728 -12.69 -38.45 35.94
C ASP A 728 -13.11 -39.76 35.27
N GLY A 729 -13.63 -39.69 34.05
CA GLY A 729 -14.13 -40.83 33.31
C GLY A 729 -13.04 -41.70 32.67
N TRP A 730 -13.50 -42.52 31.73
CA TRP A 730 -12.71 -43.52 31.01
C TRP A 730 -12.10 -42.91 29.74
N THR A 731 -11.16 -43.64 29.15
CA THR A 731 -10.61 -43.33 27.82
C THR A 731 -10.88 -44.48 26.86
N THR A 732 -11.25 -44.14 25.62
CA THR A 732 -11.66 -45.12 24.61
C THR A 732 -11.22 -44.68 23.22
N MET A 733 -10.70 -45.60 22.43
CA MET A 733 -10.36 -45.40 21.02
C MET A 733 -11.49 -45.92 20.14
N PHE A 734 -11.91 -45.10 19.18
CA PHE A 734 -12.94 -45.42 18.21
C PHE A 734 -12.34 -45.49 16.81
N ARG A 735 -12.86 -46.40 16.00
CA ARG A 735 -12.47 -46.55 14.60
C ARG A 735 -13.68 -46.50 13.69
N TRP A 736 -13.53 -45.86 12.54
CA TRP A 736 -14.55 -45.88 11.51
C TRP A 736 -14.59 -47.24 10.82
N ASN A 737 -15.77 -47.88 10.81
CA ASN A 737 -15.97 -49.20 10.20
C ASN A 737 -16.65 -49.13 8.81
N GLY A 738 -16.71 -47.95 8.20
CA GLY A 738 -17.44 -47.70 6.94
C GLY A 738 -18.88 -47.22 7.12
N SER A 739 -19.44 -47.32 8.33
CA SER A 739 -20.82 -46.89 8.61
C SER A 739 -21.00 -46.18 9.94
N ASN A 740 -20.13 -46.44 10.92
CA ASN A 740 -20.20 -45.86 12.24
C ASN A 740 -18.82 -45.89 12.93
N PHE A 741 -18.63 -45.01 13.92
CA PHE A 741 -17.53 -45.11 14.88
C PHE A 741 -17.81 -46.22 15.89
N ALA A 742 -17.03 -47.30 15.80
CA ALA A 742 -17.12 -48.46 16.68
C ALA A 742 -16.00 -48.43 17.72
N TRP A 743 -16.25 -49.04 18.89
CA TRP A 743 -15.21 -49.26 19.89
C TRP A 743 -14.09 -50.12 19.31
N TYR A 744 -12.86 -49.66 19.50
CA TYR A 744 -11.67 -50.38 19.10
C TYR A 744 -10.79 -50.74 20.30
N TRP A 745 -10.68 -49.83 21.27
CA TRP A 745 -9.99 -50.07 22.55
C TRP A 745 -10.61 -49.25 23.69
N SER A 746 -10.54 -49.73 24.94
CA SER A 746 -10.95 -48.95 26.12
C SER A 746 -10.13 -49.31 27.35
N ASP A 747 -9.85 -48.33 28.21
CA ASP A 747 -9.28 -48.59 29.53
C ASP A 747 -10.28 -49.29 30.48
N ASN A 748 -11.56 -49.35 30.12
CA ASN A 748 -12.67 -49.91 30.92
C ASN A 748 -12.68 -49.38 32.37
N GLY A 749 -12.23 -48.14 32.59
CA GLY A 749 -12.16 -47.54 33.92
C GLY A 749 -11.07 -48.10 34.83
N SER A 750 -10.16 -48.93 34.30
CA SER A 750 -8.97 -49.39 35.01
C SER A 750 -8.02 -48.21 35.30
N ASN A 751 -7.06 -48.41 36.20
CA ASN A 751 -5.99 -47.44 36.46
C ASN A 751 -4.93 -47.50 35.34
N HIS A 752 -5.35 -47.33 34.09
CA HIS A 752 -4.45 -47.32 32.94
C HIS A 752 -3.49 -46.12 33.02
N SER A 753 -2.23 -46.32 32.64
CA SER A 753 -1.17 -45.31 32.73
C SER A 753 -1.43 -44.06 31.89
N ILE A 754 -2.22 -44.20 30.82
CA ILE A 754 -2.63 -43.11 29.92
C ILE A 754 -3.71 -42.20 30.53
N ARG A 755 -4.53 -42.76 31.42
CA ARG A 755 -5.73 -42.10 31.95
C ARG A 755 -5.43 -40.74 32.59
N PRO A 756 -4.37 -40.52 33.39
CA PRO A 756 -4.06 -39.21 33.99
C PRO A 756 -3.83 -38.05 33.02
N TYR A 757 -3.56 -38.31 31.74
CA TYR A 757 -3.25 -37.29 30.74
C TYR A 757 -4.43 -36.89 29.86
N ARG A 758 -5.60 -37.54 30.02
CA ARG A 758 -6.79 -37.42 29.16
C ARG A 758 -7.23 -35.98 28.83
N SER A 759 -6.96 -35.02 29.73
CA SER A 759 -7.28 -33.60 29.54
C SER A 759 -6.27 -32.83 28.69
N ASN A 760 -5.05 -33.34 28.49
CA ASN A 760 -3.96 -32.64 27.81
C ASN A 760 -2.98 -33.60 27.13
N MET A 761 -3.21 -33.90 25.86
CA MET A 761 -2.36 -34.70 24.99
C MET A 761 -2.14 -34.00 23.65
N ILE A 762 -1.14 -34.45 22.91
CA ILE A 762 -0.86 -34.07 21.52
C ILE A 762 -0.58 -35.36 20.74
N ALA A 763 -1.14 -35.48 19.55
CA ALA A 763 -0.88 -36.58 18.63
C ALA A 763 0.16 -36.18 17.58
N GLY A 764 0.98 -37.14 17.14
CA GLY A 764 1.98 -36.97 16.08
C GLY A 764 2.83 -38.24 15.92
N ASP A 765 3.43 -38.44 14.75
CA ASP A 765 4.38 -39.52 14.48
C ASP A 765 5.76 -39.11 14.98
N PHE A 766 6.01 -39.24 16.28
CA PHE A 766 7.20 -38.66 16.91
C PHE A 766 8.44 -39.53 16.75
N ASP A 767 8.26 -40.83 16.49
CA ASP A 767 9.38 -41.76 16.30
C ASP A 767 9.67 -42.13 14.83
N GLY A 768 8.77 -41.77 13.92
CA GLY A 768 8.93 -41.88 12.46
C GLY A 768 8.60 -43.28 11.92
N ASP A 769 7.80 -44.06 12.65
CA ASP A 769 7.41 -45.41 12.25
C ASP A 769 6.16 -45.46 11.36
N GLY A 770 5.52 -44.31 11.12
CA GLY A 770 4.30 -44.18 10.34
C GLY A 770 3.01 -44.31 11.14
N LYS A 771 3.08 -44.50 12.46
CA LYS A 771 1.94 -44.42 13.38
C LYS A 771 1.99 -43.10 14.14
N ALA A 772 0.83 -42.65 14.59
CA ALA A 772 0.75 -41.58 15.56
C ALA A 772 0.95 -42.11 16.99
N GLU A 773 1.68 -41.37 17.82
CA GLU A 773 1.72 -41.53 19.27
C GLU A 773 0.88 -40.46 19.97
N LEU A 774 0.63 -40.64 21.26
CA LEU A 774 0.07 -39.62 22.15
C LEU A 774 1.11 -39.16 23.18
N LEU A 775 1.47 -37.87 23.14
CA LEU A 775 2.26 -37.23 24.16
C LEU A 775 1.36 -36.53 25.19
N GLY A 776 1.26 -37.12 26.38
CA GLY A 776 0.45 -36.61 27.49
C GLY A 776 1.22 -35.66 28.41
N PHE A 777 0.55 -34.59 28.86
CA PHE A 777 1.09 -33.59 29.79
C PHE A 777 0.25 -33.51 31.08
N SER A 778 0.89 -33.71 32.23
CA SER A 778 0.31 -33.57 33.58
C SER A 778 1.29 -32.78 34.47
N SER A 779 1.58 -33.24 35.70
CA SER A 779 2.73 -32.77 36.49
C SER A 779 4.09 -33.17 35.90
N TRP A 780 4.09 -34.05 34.89
CA TRP A 780 5.22 -34.43 34.03
C TRP A 780 4.69 -34.84 32.65
N ALA A 781 5.55 -35.21 31.69
CA ALA A 781 5.13 -35.67 30.35
C ALA A 781 5.44 -37.14 30.10
N THR A 782 4.61 -37.77 29.27
CA THR A 782 4.75 -39.19 28.89
C THR A 782 4.27 -39.43 27.47
N LEU A 783 5.08 -40.10 26.66
CA LEU A 783 4.76 -40.55 25.31
C LEU A 783 4.18 -41.97 25.36
N PHE A 784 3.08 -42.19 24.63
CA PHE A 784 2.41 -43.48 24.50
C PHE A 784 2.30 -43.88 23.03
N HIS A 785 2.68 -45.11 22.70
CA HIS A 785 2.43 -45.74 21.39
C HIS A 785 1.36 -46.82 21.53
N PHE A 786 0.62 -47.10 20.45
CA PHE A 786 -0.42 -48.12 20.46
C PHE A 786 0.08 -49.40 19.78
N ASP A 787 0.37 -50.42 20.59
CA ASP A 787 0.92 -51.69 20.12
C ASP A 787 0.27 -52.88 20.81
N ASN A 788 0.24 -54.01 20.11
CA ASN A 788 -0.38 -55.24 20.60
C ASN A 788 -1.83 -55.00 21.11
N SER A 789 -2.56 -54.15 20.39
CA SER A 789 -3.93 -53.74 20.71
C SER A 789 -4.11 -53.06 22.07
N ASN A 790 -3.07 -52.38 22.58
CA ASN A 790 -3.14 -51.62 23.83
C ASN A 790 -2.16 -50.44 23.86
N TRP A 791 -2.49 -49.38 24.60
CA TRP A 791 -1.58 -48.25 24.80
C TRP A 791 -0.41 -48.65 25.71
N GLN A 792 0.81 -48.51 25.19
CA GLN A 792 2.04 -48.80 25.90
C GLN A 792 2.79 -47.53 26.26
N TRP A 793 3.57 -47.62 27.32
CA TRP A 793 4.43 -46.54 27.78
C TRP A 793 5.74 -46.55 26.97
N GLY A 794 6.01 -45.49 26.22
CA GLY A 794 7.24 -45.36 25.42
C GLY A 794 8.34 -44.58 26.16
N TRP A 795 8.07 -43.31 26.48
CA TRP A 795 9.04 -42.41 27.11
C TRP A 795 8.38 -41.54 28.18
N SER A 796 9.14 -41.07 29.20
CA SER A 796 8.64 -40.09 30.17
C SER A 796 9.74 -39.21 30.75
N THR A 797 9.35 -38.03 31.22
CA THR A 797 10.20 -37.19 32.07
C THR A 797 10.27 -37.66 33.54
N TYR A 798 9.64 -38.80 33.88
CA TYR A 798 9.71 -39.48 35.19
C TYR A 798 9.43 -38.56 36.41
N GLY A 799 8.44 -37.68 36.31
CA GLY A 799 8.05 -36.82 37.42
C GLY A 799 8.92 -35.57 37.62
N THR A 800 9.83 -35.26 36.69
CA THR A 800 10.55 -33.98 36.73
C THR A 800 9.60 -32.81 36.50
N SER A 801 9.94 -31.64 37.06
CA SER A 801 9.12 -30.43 36.97
C SER A 801 9.29 -29.63 35.68
N SER A 802 9.99 -30.19 34.68
CA SER A 802 10.20 -29.52 33.39
C SER A 802 10.45 -30.47 32.23
N PHE A 803 10.01 -30.09 31.03
CA PHE A 803 10.34 -30.70 29.74
C PHE A 803 11.35 -29.82 29.01
N ASN A 804 12.63 -30.22 28.93
CA ASN A 804 13.64 -29.50 28.15
C ASN A 804 13.64 -27.97 28.36
N GLY A 805 13.56 -27.52 29.61
CA GLY A 805 13.55 -26.11 29.99
C GLY A 805 12.16 -25.48 30.16
N TRP A 806 11.08 -26.10 29.68
CA TRP A 806 9.70 -25.66 29.95
C TRP A 806 9.16 -26.26 31.24
N THR A 807 8.68 -25.45 32.18
CA THR A 807 8.18 -25.91 33.48
C THR A 807 6.76 -26.45 33.42
N TYR A 808 6.43 -27.40 34.30
CA TYR A 808 5.06 -27.88 34.51
C TYR A 808 4.30 -27.13 35.62
N PRO A 809 2.96 -27.04 35.54
CA PRO A 809 2.18 -27.26 34.31
C PRO A 809 2.59 -26.23 33.25
N ILE A 810 2.52 -26.64 31.98
CA ILE A 810 2.88 -25.74 30.89
C ILE A 810 1.97 -24.51 30.98
N PRO A 811 2.54 -23.28 31.00
CA PRO A 811 1.73 -22.08 31.12
C PRO A 811 0.63 -22.07 30.05
N SER A 812 -0.61 -21.73 30.43
CA SER A 812 -1.73 -21.68 29.49
C SER A 812 -1.54 -20.65 28.36
N THR A 813 -0.59 -19.73 28.53
CA THR A 813 -0.14 -18.79 27.52
C THR A 813 0.80 -19.41 26.49
N ASP A 814 1.43 -20.54 26.77
CA ASP A 814 2.38 -21.14 25.85
C ASP A 814 1.63 -22.10 24.91
N ARG A 815 2.27 -22.41 23.79
CA ARG A 815 1.73 -23.32 22.77
C ARG A 815 2.74 -24.41 22.51
N ILE A 816 2.20 -25.60 22.27
CA ILE A 816 2.94 -26.75 21.78
C ILE A 816 2.19 -27.21 20.55
N LEU A 817 2.90 -27.28 19.43
CA LEU A 817 2.39 -27.82 18.19
C LEU A 817 3.18 -29.09 17.86
N ALA A 818 2.59 -30.00 17.10
CA ALA A 818 3.26 -31.19 16.58
C ALA A 818 3.12 -31.21 15.06
N GLY A 819 4.20 -31.59 14.38
CA GLY A 819 4.21 -31.80 12.95
C GLY A 819 5.62 -31.70 12.38
N ASN A 820 5.83 -32.37 11.26
CA ASN A 820 7.09 -32.40 10.52
C ASN A 820 7.53 -30.98 10.07
N LEU A 821 8.59 -30.45 10.67
CA LEU A 821 9.15 -29.12 10.49
C LEU A 821 10.53 -29.15 9.83
N ASP A 822 11.18 -30.29 9.69
CA ASP A 822 12.50 -30.38 9.04
C ASP A 822 12.62 -31.38 7.89
N SER A 823 11.48 -31.95 7.45
CA SER A 823 11.35 -32.90 6.34
C SER A 823 12.03 -34.26 6.59
N ASP A 824 12.24 -34.65 7.85
CA ASP A 824 12.54 -36.05 8.17
C ASP A 824 11.24 -36.90 8.24
N LEU A 825 11.28 -38.10 8.82
CA LEU A 825 10.08 -38.94 8.95
C LEU A 825 9.29 -38.67 10.24
N LYS A 826 9.79 -37.81 11.11
CA LYS A 826 9.22 -37.54 12.42
C LYS A 826 8.47 -36.23 12.42
N ASP A 827 7.54 -36.14 13.35
CA ASP A 827 6.92 -34.90 13.77
C ASP A 827 7.72 -34.30 14.93
N GLU A 828 8.01 -33.00 14.83
CA GLU A 828 8.66 -32.25 15.91
C GLU A 828 7.65 -31.61 16.85
N LEU A 829 8.07 -31.45 18.11
CA LEU A 829 7.38 -30.57 19.03
C LEU A 829 7.87 -29.13 18.85
N PHE A 830 6.94 -28.22 18.58
CA PHE A 830 7.22 -26.79 18.54
C PHE A 830 6.65 -26.08 19.77
N PHE A 831 7.53 -25.73 20.71
CA PHE A 831 7.19 -24.91 21.87
C PHE A 831 7.32 -23.42 21.55
N LEU A 832 6.27 -22.64 21.85
CA LEU A 832 6.22 -21.20 21.63
C LEU A 832 5.63 -20.47 22.83
N GLN A 833 6.31 -19.42 23.31
CA GLN A 833 5.69 -18.44 24.19
C GLN A 833 4.81 -17.48 23.37
N THR A 834 3.63 -17.13 23.89
CA THR A 834 2.70 -16.21 23.17
C THR A 834 2.39 -14.91 23.92
N HIS A 835 2.94 -14.74 25.14
CA HIS A 835 2.72 -13.57 25.98
C HIS A 835 3.55 -12.34 25.54
N SER A 836 3.30 -11.18 26.15
CA SER A 836 3.90 -9.91 25.70
C SER A 836 5.41 -9.82 25.85
N SER A 837 5.95 -10.47 26.87
CA SER A 837 7.39 -10.64 27.10
C SER A 837 7.96 -11.93 26.52
N ALA A 838 7.25 -12.60 25.59
CA ALA A 838 7.70 -13.84 24.99
C ALA A 838 9.08 -13.66 24.37
N ALA A 839 9.98 -14.58 24.70
CA ALA A 839 11.34 -14.54 24.21
C ALA A 839 11.82 -15.90 23.73
N TRP A 840 11.07 -16.97 23.99
CA TRP A 840 11.48 -18.34 23.70
C TRP A 840 10.55 -19.03 22.70
N ALA A 841 11.17 -19.66 21.70
CA ALA A 841 10.55 -20.62 20.80
C ALA A 841 11.57 -21.71 20.43
N THR A 842 11.16 -22.97 20.32
CA THR A 842 12.09 -24.08 20.00
C THR A 842 11.36 -25.25 19.36
N THR A 843 12.01 -25.91 18.39
CA THR A 843 11.58 -27.21 17.86
C THR A 843 12.40 -28.33 18.49
N MET A 844 11.78 -29.49 18.72
CA MET A 844 12.42 -30.65 19.33
C MET A 844 12.05 -31.96 18.64
N ASP A 845 13.06 -32.80 18.49
CA ASP A 845 12.98 -34.17 17.96
C ASP A 845 13.06 -35.21 19.06
N LEU A 846 12.34 -36.32 18.90
CA LEU A 846 12.61 -37.53 19.65
C LEU A 846 13.89 -38.19 19.12
N LYS A 847 14.81 -38.56 20.03
CA LYS A 847 16.02 -39.31 19.66
C LYS A 847 15.66 -40.64 19.02
N ASN A 848 16.52 -41.12 18.12
CA ASN A 848 16.36 -42.45 17.48
C ASN A 848 16.33 -43.62 18.48
N ASP A 849 16.97 -43.46 19.65
CA ASP A 849 16.93 -44.45 20.73
C ASP A 849 15.73 -44.26 21.68
N GLN A 850 14.85 -43.31 21.38
CA GLN A 850 13.67 -42.90 22.13
C GLN A 850 13.96 -42.54 23.61
N SER A 851 15.21 -42.22 23.95
CA SER A 851 15.62 -41.99 25.34
C SER A 851 15.34 -40.56 25.84
N ALA A 852 15.27 -39.60 24.93
CA ALA A 852 15.08 -38.18 25.24
C ALA A 852 14.70 -37.38 23.99
N TRP A 853 14.49 -36.07 24.17
CA TRP A 853 14.21 -35.11 23.12
C TRP A 853 15.38 -34.15 22.92
N ASN A 854 15.77 -33.88 21.67
CA ASN A 854 16.84 -32.94 21.31
C ASN A 854 16.26 -31.65 20.73
N TRP A 855 16.88 -30.51 21.02
CA TRP A 855 16.55 -29.26 20.32
C TRP A 855 17.15 -29.28 18.91
N ASN A 856 16.32 -29.03 17.91
CA ASN A 856 16.76 -28.88 16.52
C ASN A 856 16.92 -27.41 16.13
N TRP A 857 16.03 -26.55 16.65
CA TRP A 857 16.04 -25.11 16.45
C TRP A 857 15.60 -24.37 17.70
N SER A 858 16.15 -23.16 17.95
CA SER A 858 15.68 -22.28 19.02
C SER A 858 15.86 -20.79 18.71
N ALA A 859 14.87 -19.98 19.08
CA ALA A 859 14.97 -18.53 19.24
C ALA A 859 14.87 -18.18 20.73
N ASN A 860 15.94 -17.56 21.27
CA ASN A 860 15.98 -17.04 22.63
C ASN A 860 16.98 -15.87 22.82
N PRO A 861 16.88 -15.11 23.92
CA PRO A 861 17.80 -14.02 24.24
C PRO A 861 19.26 -14.43 24.42
N GLN A 862 19.53 -15.69 24.83
CA GLN A 862 20.90 -16.18 25.04
C GLN A 862 21.70 -16.17 23.73
N TYR A 863 21.03 -16.42 22.60
CA TYR A 863 21.64 -16.34 21.27
C TYR A 863 21.42 -14.99 20.57
N SER A 864 20.84 -14.00 21.26
CA SER A 864 20.42 -12.71 20.68
C SER A 864 19.45 -12.86 19.50
N ILE A 865 18.62 -13.91 19.50
CA ILE A 865 17.63 -14.22 18.46
C ILE A 865 16.27 -14.33 19.15
N THR A 866 15.44 -13.30 19.12
CA THR A 866 14.09 -13.32 19.71
C THR A 866 12.99 -13.23 18.64
N PHE A 867 13.26 -13.82 17.48
CA PHE A 867 12.43 -13.71 16.29
C PHE A 867 12.29 -15.05 15.55
N ILE A 868 11.30 -15.19 14.69
CA ILE A 868 11.17 -16.24 13.66
C ILE A 868 11.19 -15.51 12.32
N ASP A 869 12.29 -15.56 11.57
CA ASP A 869 12.59 -14.60 10.51
C ASP A 869 12.35 -13.15 10.99
N ASP A 870 11.36 -12.43 10.46
CA ASP A 870 11.00 -11.08 10.89
C ASP A 870 9.86 -11.00 11.93
N TRP A 871 9.36 -12.15 12.40
CA TRP A 871 8.37 -12.23 13.47
C TRP A 871 8.99 -12.01 14.85
N SER A 872 8.70 -10.88 15.49
CA SER A 872 9.07 -10.72 16.92
C SER A 872 8.29 -11.68 17.80
N LEU A 873 8.98 -12.51 18.59
CA LEU A 873 8.33 -13.36 19.60
C LEU A 873 7.58 -12.52 20.62
N ALA A 874 8.23 -11.47 21.13
CA ALA A 874 7.60 -10.51 22.04
C ALA A 874 6.48 -9.75 21.33
N SER A 875 5.35 -9.57 22.03
CA SER A 875 4.18 -8.84 21.51
C SER A 875 4.34 -7.34 21.77
N ASN A 876 5.29 -6.73 21.05
CA ASN A 876 5.63 -5.30 21.12
C ASN A 876 4.45 -4.42 20.64
N GLY A 877 3.34 -4.35 21.40
CA GLY A 877 2.13 -3.60 21.08
C GLY A 877 0.94 -4.44 20.57
N GLY A 878 1.18 -5.70 20.21
CA GLY A 878 0.14 -6.62 19.74
C GLY A 878 -0.41 -7.54 20.84
N SER A 879 -1.62 -8.07 20.63
CA SER A 879 -2.29 -9.03 21.52
C SER A 879 -2.77 -10.26 20.74
N ASN A 880 -3.29 -11.27 21.45
CA ASN A 880 -3.95 -12.44 20.86
C ASN A 880 -3.09 -13.18 19.83
N THR A 881 -1.83 -13.46 20.16
CA THR A 881 -0.94 -14.22 19.27
C THR A 881 -1.44 -15.66 19.11
N LYS A 882 -1.63 -16.11 17.87
CA LYS A 882 -2.02 -17.48 17.51
C LYS A 882 -0.98 -18.09 16.58
N TYR A 883 -0.77 -19.41 16.71
CA TYR A 883 0.16 -20.18 15.89
C TYR A 883 -0.51 -21.47 15.44
N TYR A 884 -0.32 -21.83 14.17
CA TYR A 884 -0.79 -23.08 13.57
C TYR A 884 0.29 -23.63 12.65
N LEU A 885 0.30 -24.95 12.45
CA LEU A 885 1.14 -25.61 11.44
C LEU A 885 0.27 -26.03 10.26
N VAL A 886 0.76 -25.78 9.04
CA VAL A 886 0.07 -26.16 7.81
C VAL A 886 1.06 -26.73 6.80
N ARG A 887 0.80 -27.91 6.26
CA ARG A 887 1.54 -28.46 5.11
C ARG A 887 1.08 -27.74 3.84
N ALA A 888 1.54 -26.51 3.64
CA ALA A 888 1.08 -25.67 2.55
C ALA A 888 1.43 -26.19 1.14
N LYS A 889 2.34 -27.17 1.03
CA LYS A 889 2.73 -27.84 -0.22
C LYS A 889 2.95 -29.33 0.02
N THR A 890 2.49 -30.15 -0.91
CA THR A 890 2.68 -31.60 -0.89
C THR A 890 4.17 -31.97 -0.81
N ASN A 891 4.51 -32.92 0.05
CA ASN A 891 5.89 -33.40 0.29
C ASN A 891 6.88 -32.35 0.82
N GLU A 892 6.42 -31.24 1.42
CA GLU A 892 7.28 -30.30 2.15
C GLU A 892 7.01 -30.37 3.67
N SER A 893 7.96 -29.86 4.48
CA SER A 893 7.70 -29.60 5.91
C SER A 893 6.47 -28.71 6.10
N LYS A 894 5.84 -28.80 7.26
CA LYS A 894 4.82 -27.86 7.70
C LYS A 894 5.39 -26.45 7.87
N TYR A 895 4.56 -25.48 7.52
CA TYR A 895 4.85 -24.07 7.64
C TYR A 895 4.18 -23.55 8.92
N LEU A 896 4.81 -22.57 9.58
CA LEU A 896 4.23 -21.88 10.72
C LEU A 896 3.36 -20.71 10.25
N LEU A 897 2.06 -20.80 10.45
CA LEU A 897 1.12 -19.70 10.30
C LEU A 897 1.02 -18.92 11.63
N SER A 898 1.47 -17.67 11.63
CA SER A 898 1.54 -16.80 12.79
C SER A 898 0.58 -15.63 12.66
N MET A 899 -0.23 -15.39 13.69
CA MET A 899 -1.21 -14.30 13.70
C MET A 899 -1.06 -13.47 14.97
N ARG A 900 -1.15 -12.13 14.86
CA ARG A 900 -1.16 -11.23 16.01
C ARG A 900 -1.98 -9.98 15.71
N LYS A 901 -2.82 -9.59 16.66
CA LYS A 901 -3.61 -8.36 16.57
C LYS A 901 -2.77 -7.15 16.94
N PHE A 902 -2.81 -6.12 16.12
CA PHE A 902 -2.22 -4.82 16.36
C PHE A 902 -3.30 -3.76 16.16
N CYS A 903 -3.63 -3.02 17.22
CA CYS A 903 -4.84 -2.18 17.27
C CYS A 903 -6.09 -3.01 16.92
N ASP A 904 -6.70 -2.78 15.76
CA ASP A 904 -7.92 -3.43 15.32
C ASP A 904 -7.71 -4.48 14.21
N ASN A 905 -6.50 -4.60 13.64
CA ASN A 905 -6.23 -5.52 12.53
C ASN A 905 -5.20 -6.60 12.89
N TYR A 906 -5.32 -7.76 12.25
CA TYR A 906 -4.35 -8.85 12.39
C TYR A 906 -3.24 -8.76 11.34
N LEU A 907 -2.00 -8.82 11.81
CA LEU A 907 -0.86 -9.23 10.99
C LEU A 907 -0.82 -10.75 10.97
N VAL A 908 -0.84 -11.31 9.77
CA VAL A 908 -0.71 -12.74 9.53
C VAL A 908 0.49 -12.96 8.62
N ASN A 909 1.43 -13.77 9.10
CA ASN A 909 2.62 -14.18 8.34
C ASN A 909 2.68 -15.71 8.33
N MET A 910 3.19 -16.27 7.23
CA MET A 910 3.48 -17.70 7.13
C MET A 910 4.98 -17.87 6.92
N TYR A 911 5.59 -18.77 7.68
CA TYR A 911 7.03 -19.03 7.64
C TYR A 911 7.28 -20.49 7.31
N LYS A 912 8.19 -20.73 6.37
CA LYS A 912 8.69 -22.07 6.10
C LYS A 912 10.02 -22.27 6.85
N PRO A 913 10.25 -23.43 7.45
CA PRO A 913 11.56 -23.79 7.95
C PRO A 913 12.54 -23.98 6.78
N ILE A 914 13.82 -23.71 7.01
CA ILE A 914 14.88 -23.92 6.02
C ILE A 914 15.68 -25.15 6.44
N GLY A 915 15.70 -26.16 5.57
CA GLY A 915 16.19 -27.52 5.84
C GLY A 915 17.48 -27.65 6.68
N SER A 916 17.46 -28.70 7.49
CA SER A 916 18.43 -29.20 8.48
C SER A 916 19.90 -29.32 8.02
N SER A 917 20.56 -28.18 7.75
CA SER A 917 22.04 -28.10 7.65
C SER A 917 22.69 -27.08 8.58
N ASN A 918 21.91 -26.23 9.23
CA ASN A 918 22.40 -25.38 10.32
C ASN A 918 21.92 -25.91 11.67
N LYS A 919 22.36 -27.14 12.00
CA LYS A 919 22.52 -27.53 13.40
C LYS A 919 23.33 -26.41 14.06
N SER A 920 22.75 -25.75 15.05
CA SER A 920 23.57 -24.98 16.00
C SER A 920 24.67 -25.91 16.47
N THR A 921 25.91 -25.62 16.08
CA THR A 921 27.08 -26.37 16.50
C THR A 921 27.25 -26.17 18.01
N SER A 922 26.62 -27.02 18.80
CA SER A 922 27.14 -27.37 20.12
C SER A 922 28.09 -28.56 19.94
N ILE A 923 29.31 -28.38 20.42
CA ILE A 923 30.41 -29.35 20.34
C ILE A 923 30.01 -30.64 21.05
N GLY A 924 30.02 -31.77 20.34
CA GLY A 924 29.78 -33.10 20.92
C GLY A 924 29.91 -34.24 19.90
N THR A 925 31.15 -34.68 19.67
CA THR A 925 31.62 -35.98 19.14
C THR A 925 30.74 -36.80 18.19
N SER A 926 31.28 -36.97 16.97
CA SER A 926 31.03 -37.93 15.90
C SER A 926 30.26 -39.23 16.21
N GLU A 927 29.38 -39.61 15.27
CA GLU A 927 29.45 -40.93 14.64
C GLU A 927 28.89 -40.89 13.20
N ASN A 928 29.61 -41.54 12.29
CA ASN A 928 29.32 -41.66 10.85
C ASN A 928 28.20 -42.69 10.63
N ALA A 929 27.22 -42.37 9.79
CA ALA A 929 26.51 -43.36 8.99
C ALA A 929 26.21 -42.76 7.60
N LEU A 930 26.95 -43.22 6.60
CA LEU A 930 26.67 -43.01 5.19
C LEU A 930 25.59 -44.02 4.77
N THR A 931 24.43 -43.53 4.33
CA THR A 931 23.54 -44.30 3.45
C THR A 931 23.34 -43.49 2.16
N THR A 932 23.93 -44.03 1.09
CA THR A 932 23.77 -43.57 -0.28
C THR A 932 22.35 -43.89 -0.77
N GLU A 933 21.52 -42.88 -0.95
CA GLU A 933 20.33 -42.97 -1.80
C GLU A 933 20.61 -42.38 -3.17
N SER A 934 20.44 -43.25 -4.16
CA SER A 934 20.54 -42.98 -5.59
C SER A 934 19.38 -42.11 -6.05
N VAL A 935 19.65 -40.83 -6.33
CA VAL A 935 18.71 -39.95 -7.02
C VAL A 935 18.67 -40.32 -8.51
N THR A 936 17.56 -40.90 -8.94
CA THR A 936 17.17 -40.95 -10.35
C THR A 936 16.83 -39.54 -10.82
N ILE A 937 17.73 -38.94 -11.61
CA ILE A 937 17.50 -37.68 -12.31
C ILE A 937 16.75 -37.99 -13.60
N GLU A 938 15.47 -37.64 -13.69
CA GLU A 938 14.80 -37.56 -14.99
C GLU A 938 15.41 -36.42 -15.82
N SER A 939 15.94 -36.77 -16.98
CA SER A 939 16.58 -35.85 -17.92
C SER A 939 15.55 -34.99 -18.66
N ILE A 940 15.65 -33.66 -18.53
CA ILE A 940 15.00 -32.72 -19.46
C ILE A 940 15.77 -32.77 -20.78
N ASN A 941 15.16 -33.33 -21.83
CA ASN A 941 15.79 -33.53 -23.15
C ASN A 941 15.94 -32.25 -24.01
N ASP A 942 15.48 -31.09 -23.54
CA ASP A 942 15.34 -29.89 -24.38
C ASP A 942 16.39 -28.78 -24.15
N ILE A 943 17.28 -28.91 -23.15
CA ILE A 943 18.37 -27.96 -22.89
C ILE A 943 19.72 -28.65 -23.10
N SER A 944 20.51 -28.13 -24.03
CA SER A 944 21.86 -28.64 -24.34
C SER A 944 22.93 -27.58 -24.07
N VAL A 945 24.06 -28.03 -23.54
CA VAL A 945 25.18 -27.19 -23.09
C VAL A 945 26.47 -27.74 -23.67
N TYR A 946 27.13 -26.99 -24.56
CA TYR A 946 28.31 -27.44 -25.30
C TYR A 946 29.19 -26.28 -25.79
N PRO A 947 30.50 -26.48 -26.02
CA PRO A 947 31.27 -27.64 -25.56
C PRO A 947 31.37 -27.63 -24.03
N ASN A 948 31.39 -28.82 -23.42
CA ASN A 948 31.70 -28.98 -22.00
C ASN A 948 32.63 -30.19 -21.86
N PRO A 949 33.94 -30.01 -21.60
CA PRO A 949 34.58 -28.76 -21.16
C PRO A 949 34.59 -27.62 -22.19
N ALA A 950 34.43 -26.37 -21.74
CA ALA A 950 34.52 -25.15 -22.55
C ALA A 950 35.90 -24.49 -22.40
N GLN A 951 36.46 -23.98 -23.50
CA GLN A 951 37.73 -23.23 -23.47
C GLN A 951 37.48 -21.72 -23.43
N ASN A 952 36.99 -21.18 -24.55
CA ASN A 952 36.74 -19.73 -24.71
C ASN A 952 35.25 -19.39 -24.66
N THR A 953 34.38 -20.30 -25.08
CA THR A 953 32.93 -20.05 -25.17
C THR A 953 32.13 -21.28 -24.76
N LEU A 954 31.02 -21.06 -24.06
CA LEU A 954 30.04 -22.06 -23.67
C LEU A 954 28.69 -21.72 -24.32
N THR A 955 28.17 -22.60 -25.16
CA THR A 955 26.85 -22.46 -25.80
C THR A 955 25.79 -23.19 -24.97
N ILE A 956 24.65 -22.54 -24.79
CA ILE A 956 23.45 -23.08 -24.14
C ILE A 956 22.30 -22.94 -25.14
N SER A 957 21.78 -24.07 -25.62
CA SER A 957 20.63 -24.12 -26.52
C SER A 957 19.38 -24.47 -25.72
N MET A 958 18.38 -23.59 -25.80
CA MET A 958 17.10 -23.68 -25.08
C MET A 958 15.94 -23.42 -26.07
N PRO A 959 14.71 -23.86 -25.78
CA PRO A 959 13.54 -23.58 -26.63
C PRO A 959 13.24 -22.08 -26.80
N ASN A 960 12.95 -21.62 -28.02
CA ASN A 960 12.74 -20.19 -28.39
C ASN A 960 11.48 -19.50 -27.81
N ALA A 961 10.70 -20.17 -26.95
CA ALA A 961 9.37 -19.69 -26.53
C ALA A 961 9.31 -19.16 -25.07
N LEU A 962 10.41 -19.24 -24.31
CA LEU A 962 10.46 -18.87 -22.89
C LEU A 962 11.69 -18.00 -22.61
N GLN A 963 11.54 -17.03 -21.71
CA GLN A 963 12.66 -16.26 -21.17
C GLN A 963 13.30 -17.03 -20.03
N TYR A 964 14.59 -17.32 -20.18
CA TYR A 964 15.37 -18.02 -19.18
C TYR A 964 16.30 -17.07 -18.44
N ARG A 965 16.52 -17.33 -17.15
CA ARG A 965 17.67 -16.77 -16.43
C ARG A 965 18.75 -17.83 -16.38
N ILE A 966 19.99 -17.46 -16.67
CA ILE A 966 21.14 -18.36 -16.66
C ILE A 966 22.14 -17.88 -15.62
N GLU A 967 22.62 -18.78 -14.77
CA GLU A 967 23.65 -18.52 -13.78
C GLU A 967 24.80 -19.51 -13.90
N ILE A 968 26.04 -19.00 -13.93
CA ILE A 968 27.24 -19.79 -13.69
C ILE A 968 27.72 -19.48 -12.28
N ILE A 969 27.85 -20.51 -11.45
CA ILE A 969 28.15 -20.41 -10.03
C ILE A 969 29.38 -21.26 -9.72
N ASP A 970 30.29 -20.78 -8.88
CA ASP A 970 31.38 -21.61 -8.37
C ASP A 970 30.90 -22.61 -7.30
N LEU A 971 31.80 -23.51 -6.87
CA LEU A 971 31.46 -24.56 -5.89
C LEU A 971 31.15 -24.02 -4.48
N ASN A 972 31.47 -22.75 -4.19
CA ASN A 972 31.14 -22.09 -2.93
C ASN A 972 29.82 -21.29 -3.02
N GLY A 973 29.09 -21.39 -4.14
CA GLY A 973 27.83 -20.70 -4.33
C GLY A 973 27.96 -19.25 -4.83
N LYS A 974 29.18 -18.76 -5.10
CA LYS A 974 29.38 -17.41 -5.63
C LYS A 974 29.01 -17.37 -7.11
N LYS A 975 28.11 -16.44 -7.46
CA LYS A 975 27.68 -16.21 -8.85
C LYS A 975 28.81 -15.55 -9.64
N ILE A 976 29.27 -16.22 -10.69
CA ILE A 976 30.35 -15.79 -11.57
C ILE A 976 29.78 -15.01 -12.76
N LYS A 977 28.69 -15.52 -13.35
CA LYS A 977 27.93 -14.81 -14.39
C LYS A 977 26.43 -15.03 -14.20
N VAL A 978 25.66 -13.99 -14.51
CA VAL A 978 24.19 -14.04 -14.55
C VAL A 978 23.72 -13.38 -15.84
N LEU A 979 22.90 -14.08 -16.59
CA LEU A 979 22.20 -13.57 -17.77
C LEU A 979 20.70 -13.65 -17.49
N ASN A 980 20.02 -12.51 -17.60
CA ASN A 980 18.58 -12.44 -17.47
C ASN A 980 17.94 -12.34 -18.86
N ASN A 981 16.72 -12.85 -19.00
CA ASN A 981 15.92 -12.79 -20.23
C ASN A 981 16.63 -13.40 -21.46
N ALA A 982 17.30 -14.53 -21.26
CA ALA A 982 18.00 -15.26 -22.30
C ALA A 982 17.02 -16.14 -23.08
N GLU A 983 17.09 -16.12 -24.42
CA GLU A 983 16.15 -16.84 -25.28
C GLU A 983 16.91 -17.64 -26.35
N GLY A 984 16.43 -18.84 -26.66
CA GLY A 984 16.97 -19.65 -27.74
C GLY A 984 18.39 -20.12 -27.50
N LEU A 985 19.34 -19.65 -28.33
CA LEU A 985 20.74 -20.07 -28.31
C LEU A 985 21.62 -18.96 -27.74
N VAL A 986 22.26 -19.24 -26.61
CA VAL A 986 23.08 -18.27 -25.86
C VAL A 986 24.53 -18.70 -25.86
N ASN A 987 25.42 -17.80 -26.29
CA ASN A 987 26.86 -18.00 -26.21
C ASN A 987 27.44 -17.19 -25.06
N ILE A 988 28.02 -17.86 -24.08
CA ILE A 988 28.69 -17.26 -22.93
C ILE A 988 30.19 -17.22 -23.20
N ASP A 989 30.78 -16.02 -23.20
CA ASP A 989 32.24 -15.84 -23.17
C ASP A 989 32.80 -16.34 -21.84
N CYS A 990 33.81 -17.21 -21.89
CA CYS A 990 34.47 -17.79 -20.72
C CYS A 990 35.90 -17.29 -20.52
N LEU A 991 36.39 -16.31 -21.32
CA LEU A 991 37.75 -15.77 -21.20
C LEU A 991 38.03 -15.16 -19.83
N ASP A 992 37.02 -14.55 -19.20
CA ASP A 992 37.02 -13.93 -17.88
C ASP A 992 36.67 -14.90 -16.73
N ILE A 993 36.32 -16.16 -17.03
CA ILE A 993 36.03 -17.20 -16.04
C ILE A 993 37.33 -17.99 -15.78
N ASN A 994 37.71 -18.24 -14.53
CA ASN A 994 38.92 -19.01 -14.21
C ASN A 994 38.80 -20.49 -14.62
N VAL A 995 39.93 -21.18 -14.78
CA VAL A 995 39.93 -22.64 -14.99
C VAL A 995 39.37 -23.31 -13.75
N GLY A 996 38.35 -24.17 -13.92
CA GLY A 996 37.67 -24.77 -12.78
C GLY A 996 36.38 -25.47 -13.13
N ILE A 997 35.77 -26.07 -12.10
CA ILE A 997 34.44 -26.69 -12.16
C ILE A 997 33.43 -25.66 -11.67
N TYR A 998 32.37 -25.47 -12.45
CA TYR A 998 31.27 -24.58 -12.13
C TYR A 998 29.94 -25.31 -12.27
N LEU A 999 28.92 -24.71 -11.70
CA LEU A 999 27.54 -25.13 -11.81
C LEU A 999 26.79 -24.14 -12.71
N LEU A 1000 26.25 -24.64 -13.81
CA LEU A 1000 25.31 -23.90 -14.65
C LEU A 1000 23.89 -24.16 -14.14
N LYS A 1001 23.13 -23.11 -13.88
CA LYS A 1001 21.69 -23.16 -13.63
C LYS A 1001 20.95 -22.37 -14.71
N VAL A 1002 19.92 -22.96 -15.30
CA VAL A 1002 19.01 -22.32 -16.25
C VAL A 1002 17.62 -22.37 -15.64
N PHE A 1003 17.06 -21.20 -15.33
CA PHE A 1003 15.76 -21.02 -14.69
C PHE A 1003 14.75 -20.66 -15.77
N SER A 1004 13.67 -21.44 -15.90
CA SER A 1004 12.43 -21.02 -16.57
C SER A 1004 11.40 -20.60 -15.52
N SER A 1005 10.22 -20.15 -15.96
CA SER A 1005 9.08 -19.85 -15.07
C SER A 1005 8.59 -21.06 -14.27
N GLU A 1006 8.90 -22.28 -14.70
CA GLU A 1006 8.32 -23.51 -14.18
C GLU A 1006 9.37 -24.52 -13.66
N LYS A 1007 10.62 -24.46 -14.15
CA LYS A 1007 11.64 -25.48 -13.90
C LYS A 1007 13.05 -24.88 -13.79
N ILE A 1008 13.92 -25.58 -13.07
CA ILE A 1008 15.35 -25.26 -12.98
C ILE A 1008 16.14 -26.42 -13.58
N TYR A 1009 16.89 -26.15 -14.65
CA TYR A 1009 17.87 -27.09 -15.21
C TYR A 1009 19.25 -26.80 -14.62
N GLN A 1010 19.93 -27.84 -14.14
CA GLN A 1010 21.24 -27.72 -13.53
C GLN A 1010 22.24 -28.67 -14.19
N LYS A 1011 23.42 -28.14 -14.57
CA LYS A 1011 24.48 -28.94 -15.18
C LYS A 1011 25.85 -28.49 -14.72
N LYS A 1012 26.71 -29.46 -14.35
CA LYS A 1012 28.13 -29.22 -14.11
C LYS A 1012 28.80 -28.83 -15.43
N ILE A 1013 29.53 -27.71 -15.43
CA ILE A 1013 30.36 -27.26 -16.55
C ILE A 1013 31.83 -27.16 -16.11
N VAL A 1014 32.75 -27.45 -17.02
CA VAL A 1014 34.19 -27.41 -16.77
C VAL A 1014 34.81 -26.40 -17.73
N ILE A 1015 35.58 -25.45 -17.20
CA ILE A 1015 36.33 -24.48 -18.02
C ILE A 1015 37.80 -24.93 -18.06
N THR A 1016 38.32 -25.19 -19.26
CA THR A 1016 39.71 -25.63 -19.52
C THR A 1016 40.34 -24.69 -20.54
N LYS A 1017 41.11 -23.70 -20.08
CA LYS A 1017 41.76 -22.72 -20.97
C LYS A 1017 42.91 -23.32 -21.75
#